data_AF-A0AAN5D0K8-F1
#
_entry.id   AF-A0AAN5D0K8-F1
#
_cell.length_a   1.000
_cell.length_b   1.000
_cell.length_c   1.000
_cell.angle_alpha   90.00
_cell.angle_beta   90.00
_cell.angle_gamma   90.00
#
_symmetry.space_group_name_H-M   'P 1'
#
loop_
_entity.id
_entity.type
_entity.pdbx_description
1 polymer ?
#
loop_
_entity_poly.entity_id
_entity_poly.type
_entity_poly.pdbx_seq_one_letter_code
_entity_poly.pdbx_strand_id
1 'polypeptide(L)'
;MTFYTNRKGGYVRGRDPFVDEVMAQWKDKYSKNESAKVVVSTFNVNGRNPPCKIDDWLDTEGDADVYVIGLQEMDLSVGTYIMENGVKEKQWISSIQRSIPHHRGKYRVITSVRLVGMLLVILGKECGSIRISDVSTSVVATGVQVLMNKLGNKGGVCASLLMNNSRIAFVNSHLAAGDESVSRRNLDYREISQITFSNGLSLFDHDILIWLGDLNYRINSQVNGLSNSDVRRFASSYEMTKLIKYDQLREQQSFGRVFVGFKEGSITFPPTYKYDIGTDLWDSSEKARSPAWCDRILWWTGDDDTKIGVVSYTSIQSVKLSDHKPVRAELNVEVRTINQSEADSLYEDAIREADKKTNENLPQISLNPQEVDFGEVYFMRKNIFSIIIKNEGKSGVRFKLKERPGVGICAEWLNVHPQHGHLTVGQQVEMSLSITVDKRTSWLLENNGVLSDILVLSLDKGRDHFIPVSATYTHRVFGMSLSRMSGAKEDLLISLDDTPSLPVSRPFYALVSSIRKMGVNNLSFGDFNEEDDFDRIRECLEKGFPSDIAELPRMNIFSLYSALLRLMDSLKDPLIPAAHRSDWLLFSQDASRLWGLVDQFPPENRQLIQFITDFLRELLHLNPSARDQLRVWADVIVRETSTNAPSLPREEALRSIVEYSRDTALFHLPRIMP
;
A
#
# COMPACT_ATOMS: atom_id res chain seq x y z
N MET A 1 12.04 -26.87 -11.76
CA MET A 1 11.65 -27.84 -10.71
C MET A 1 10.19 -27.62 -10.43
N THR A 2 9.33 -28.60 -10.69
CA THR A 2 7.91 -28.51 -10.31
C THR A 2 7.82 -28.71 -8.79
N PHE A 3 7.04 -27.85 -8.11
CA PHE A 3 6.88 -27.90 -6.64
C PHE A 3 6.06 -29.12 -6.17
N TYR A 4 5.56 -29.93 -7.10
CA TYR A 4 4.59 -31.00 -6.88
C TYR A 4 5.15 -32.37 -7.30
N THR A 5 6.25 -32.79 -6.71
CA THR A 5 6.70 -34.20 -6.85
C THR A 5 6.24 -34.97 -5.60
N ASN A 6 5.44 -36.03 -5.81
CA ASN A 6 4.88 -36.97 -4.81
C ASN A 6 3.63 -36.58 -4.00
N ARG A 7 2.48 -36.35 -4.65
CA ARG A 7 1.17 -36.49 -3.97
C ARG A 7 0.39 -37.68 -4.55
N LYS A 8 0.29 -38.78 -3.79
CA LYS A 8 -0.57 -39.92 -4.12
C LYS A 8 -2.02 -39.59 -3.72
N GLY A 9 -2.96 -39.69 -4.66
CA GLY A 9 -4.41 -39.55 -4.44
C GLY A 9 -5.09 -38.58 -5.42
N GLY A 10 -6.39 -38.75 -5.64
CA GLY A 10 -7.21 -37.90 -6.52
C GLY A 10 -7.38 -36.45 -6.05
N TYR A 11 -8.16 -35.68 -6.81
CA TYR A 11 -8.43 -34.27 -6.54
C TYR A 11 -9.26 -34.13 -5.26
N VAL A 12 -8.75 -33.32 -4.33
CA VAL A 12 -9.45 -32.93 -3.11
C VAL A 12 -9.38 -31.42 -3.01
N ARG A 13 -10.54 -30.75 -3.09
CA ARG A 13 -10.66 -29.29 -2.95
C ARG A 13 -10.07 -28.84 -1.61
N GLY A 14 -9.31 -27.75 -1.62
CA GLY A 14 -8.66 -27.15 -0.44
C GLY A 14 -7.25 -27.68 -0.18
N ARG A 15 -6.74 -28.63 -0.98
CA ARG A 15 -5.38 -29.18 -0.82
C ARG A 15 -4.32 -28.25 -1.43
N ASP A 16 -4.66 -27.51 -2.48
CA ASP A 16 -3.75 -26.60 -3.16
C ASP A 16 -4.51 -25.45 -3.81
N PRO A 17 -4.37 -24.20 -3.31
CA PRO A 17 -5.15 -23.07 -3.80
C PRO A 17 -4.97 -22.78 -5.31
N PHE A 18 -3.78 -22.99 -5.87
CA PHE A 18 -3.52 -22.71 -7.29
C PHE A 18 -4.16 -23.78 -8.18
N VAL A 19 -4.11 -25.04 -7.75
CA VAL A 19 -4.78 -26.14 -8.45
C VAL A 19 -6.29 -26.02 -8.29
N ASP A 20 -6.79 -25.64 -7.11
CA ASP A 20 -8.21 -25.40 -6.86
C ASP A 20 -8.76 -24.30 -7.77
N GLU A 21 -7.98 -23.24 -8.03
CA GLU A 21 -8.35 -22.17 -8.97
C GLU A 21 -8.51 -22.71 -10.40
N VAL A 22 -7.56 -23.52 -10.87
CA VAL A 22 -7.64 -24.16 -12.20
C VAL A 22 -8.81 -25.13 -12.26
N MET A 23 -8.98 -25.97 -11.24
CA MET A 23 -10.08 -26.92 -11.15
C MET A 23 -11.45 -26.22 -11.08
N ALA A 24 -11.54 -25.04 -10.45
CA ALA A 24 -12.74 -24.22 -10.46
C ALA A 24 -13.07 -23.70 -11.87
N GLN A 25 -12.05 -23.30 -12.65
CA GLN A 25 -12.22 -22.90 -14.06
C GLN A 25 -12.60 -24.09 -14.96
N TRP A 26 -12.25 -25.31 -14.57
CA TRP A 26 -12.57 -26.53 -15.33
C TRP A 26 -13.81 -27.27 -14.80
N LYS A 27 -14.59 -26.65 -13.92
CA LYS A 27 -15.76 -27.28 -13.28
C LYS A 27 -16.73 -27.91 -14.28
N ASP A 28 -16.94 -27.30 -15.45
CA ASP A 28 -17.86 -27.81 -16.48
C ASP A 28 -17.38 -29.13 -17.11
N LYS A 29 -16.10 -29.49 -16.96
CA LYS A 29 -15.53 -30.73 -17.49
C LYS A 29 -15.81 -31.96 -16.61
N TYR A 30 -16.15 -31.75 -15.34
CA TYR A 30 -16.31 -32.84 -14.37
C TYR A 30 -17.52 -32.67 -13.45
N SER A 31 -18.36 -31.67 -13.69
CA SER A 31 -19.58 -31.43 -12.93
C SER A 31 -20.75 -31.14 -13.85
N LYS A 32 -21.95 -31.41 -13.34
CA LYS A 32 -23.21 -31.09 -14.00
C LYS A 32 -24.07 -30.31 -13.01
N ASN A 33 -24.83 -29.37 -13.55
CA ASN A 33 -25.78 -28.60 -12.78
C ASN A 33 -27.17 -29.24 -12.89
N GLU A 34 -27.83 -29.37 -11.75
CA GLU A 34 -29.20 -29.84 -11.61
C GLU A 34 -30.03 -28.75 -10.92
N SER A 35 -31.25 -28.51 -11.38
CA SER A 35 -32.15 -27.56 -10.73
C SER A 35 -32.91 -28.23 -9.59
N ALA A 36 -32.71 -27.77 -8.36
CA ALA A 36 -33.46 -28.19 -7.18
C ALA A 36 -34.58 -27.18 -6.88
N LYS A 37 -35.83 -27.66 -6.72
CA LYS A 37 -36.94 -26.79 -6.30
C LYS A 37 -36.94 -26.63 -4.78
N VAL A 38 -36.60 -25.44 -4.29
CA VAL A 38 -36.54 -25.09 -2.88
C VAL A 38 -37.68 -24.14 -2.53
N VAL A 39 -38.54 -24.57 -1.60
CA VAL A 39 -39.64 -23.75 -1.07
C VAL A 39 -39.22 -23.18 0.27
N VAL A 40 -39.07 -21.87 0.34
CA VAL A 40 -38.67 -21.15 1.54
C VAL A 40 -39.86 -20.37 2.08
N SER A 41 -40.18 -20.49 3.36
CA SER A 41 -41.24 -19.71 3.99
C SER A 41 -40.83 -19.17 5.35
N THR A 42 -41.22 -17.94 5.64
CA THR A 42 -41.05 -17.31 6.96
C THR A 42 -42.39 -16.90 7.55
N PHE A 43 -42.57 -17.06 8.87
CA PHE A 43 -43.79 -16.68 9.56
C PHE A 43 -43.56 -16.31 11.04
N ASN A 44 -43.79 -15.05 11.40
CA ASN A 44 -43.91 -14.64 12.80
C ASN A 44 -45.29 -15.07 13.34
N VAL A 45 -45.31 -16.02 14.27
CA VAL A 45 -46.55 -16.65 14.76
C VAL A 45 -47.10 -16.02 16.04
N ASN A 46 -46.47 -14.98 16.57
CA ASN A 46 -46.95 -14.18 17.71
C ASN A 46 -47.41 -15.04 18.91
N GLY A 47 -46.58 -16.01 19.30
CA GLY A 47 -46.80 -16.90 20.43
C GLY A 47 -47.98 -17.87 20.31
N ARG A 48 -48.64 -17.92 19.14
CA ARG A 48 -49.83 -18.75 18.90
C ARG A 48 -49.47 -20.24 18.90
N ASN A 49 -50.45 -21.05 19.29
CA ASN A 49 -50.32 -22.50 19.20
C ASN A 49 -50.55 -22.95 17.75
N PRO A 50 -49.82 -23.97 17.28
CA PRO A 50 -50.02 -24.49 15.94
C PRO A 50 -51.39 -25.19 15.84
N PRO A 51 -52.17 -24.95 14.77
CA PRO A 51 -53.29 -25.82 14.45
C PRO A 51 -52.80 -27.20 13.99
N CYS A 52 -53.69 -28.17 13.78
CA CYS A 52 -53.31 -29.49 13.27
C CYS A 52 -52.60 -29.41 11.90
N LYS A 53 -53.09 -28.52 11.03
CA LYS A 53 -52.63 -28.20 9.68
C LYS A 53 -52.95 -26.72 9.41
N ILE A 54 -52.14 -26.05 8.59
CA ILE A 54 -52.44 -24.73 8.03
C ILE A 54 -52.64 -24.91 6.53
N ASP A 55 -53.89 -24.78 6.07
CA ASP A 55 -54.22 -24.86 4.65
C ASP A 55 -53.59 -23.70 3.85
N ASP A 56 -53.34 -23.94 2.56
CA ASP A 56 -52.74 -23.03 1.57
C ASP A 56 -51.30 -22.56 1.83
N TRP A 57 -50.80 -22.62 3.07
CA TRP A 57 -49.49 -22.06 3.43
C TRP A 57 -48.33 -22.60 2.59
N LEU A 58 -48.20 -23.92 2.53
CA LEU A 58 -47.11 -24.62 1.83
C LEU A 58 -47.56 -25.27 0.51
N ASP A 59 -48.73 -24.88 0.00
CA ASP A 59 -49.25 -25.43 -1.26
C ASP A 59 -48.61 -24.73 -2.47
N THR A 60 -47.86 -25.48 -3.27
CA THR A 60 -47.04 -24.99 -4.38
C THR A 60 -47.44 -25.62 -5.70
N GLU A 61 -47.08 -25.04 -6.84
CA GLU A 61 -47.26 -25.71 -8.14
C GLU A 61 -46.15 -26.75 -8.38
N GLY A 62 -46.50 -28.04 -8.41
CA GLY A 62 -45.51 -29.14 -8.47
C GLY A 62 -44.89 -29.51 -7.12
N ASP A 63 -43.98 -30.48 -7.14
CA ASP A 63 -43.29 -31.02 -5.96
C ASP A 63 -42.03 -30.22 -5.66
N ALA A 64 -41.76 -29.92 -4.39
CA ALA A 64 -40.47 -29.38 -3.97
C ALA A 64 -39.46 -30.50 -3.67
N ASP A 65 -38.17 -30.22 -3.83
CA ASP A 65 -37.12 -31.10 -3.32
C ASP A 65 -36.86 -30.83 -1.83
N VAL A 66 -36.93 -29.54 -1.45
CA VAL A 66 -36.62 -29.07 -0.10
C VAL A 66 -37.63 -28.01 0.35
N TYR A 67 -38.15 -28.15 1.55
CA TYR A 67 -38.91 -27.13 2.25
C TYR A 67 -38.06 -26.54 3.39
N VAL A 68 -38.00 -25.22 3.48
CA VAL A 68 -37.26 -24.46 4.50
C VAL A 68 -38.22 -23.51 5.18
N ILE A 69 -38.53 -23.74 6.45
CA ILE A 69 -39.52 -22.97 7.20
C ILE A 69 -38.83 -22.27 8.37
N GLY A 70 -38.91 -20.94 8.41
CA GLY A 70 -38.48 -20.12 9.53
C GLY A 70 -39.67 -19.56 10.29
N LEU A 71 -39.78 -19.87 11.59
CA LEU A 71 -40.74 -19.24 12.49
C LEU A 71 -40.06 -18.24 13.41
N GLN A 72 -40.77 -17.18 13.77
CA GLN A 72 -40.41 -16.24 14.83
C GLN A 72 -41.54 -16.14 15.83
N GLU A 73 -41.22 -15.78 17.09
CA GLU A 73 -42.17 -15.74 18.20
C GLU A 73 -42.96 -17.06 18.39
N MET A 74 -42.36 -18.20 18.05
CA MET A 74 -42.94 -19.53 18.22
C MET A 74 -43.37 -19.79 19.67
N ASP A 75 -42.58 -19.30 20.61
CA ASP A 75 -42.93 -19.28 22.02
C ASP A 75 -42.50 -17.98 22.70
N LEU A 76 -43.47 -17.30 23.31
CA LEU A 76 -43.30 -16.06 24.09
C LEU A 76 -43.36 -16.32 25.61
N SER A 77 -43.48 -17.59 26.04
CA SER A 77 -43.58 -17.92 27.46
C SER A 77 -42.30 -17.55 28.23
N VAL A 78 -42.45 -16.95 29.41
CA VAL A 78 -41.32 -16.51 30.26
C VAL A 78 -40.39 -17.67 30.60
N GLY A 79 -40.96 -18.88 30.79
CA GLY A 79 -40.21 -20.10 31.08
C GLY A 79 -39.21 -20.47 29.99
N THR A 80 -39.48 -20.17 28.73
CA THR A 80 -38.59 -20.50 27.59
C THR A 80 -37.30 -19.67 27.56
N TYR A 81 -37.22 -18.59 28.33
CA TYR A 81 -35.97 -17.85 28.56
C TYR A 81 -35.07 -18.48 29.62
N ILE A 82 -35.60 -19.41 30.43
CA ILE A 82 -34.94 -19.98 31.62
C ILE A 82 -34.76 -21.50 31.49
N MET A 83 -35.72 -22.20 30.89
CA MET A 83 -35.74 -23.65 30.71
C MET A 83 -36.23 -24.02 29.30
N GLU A 84 -35.52 -24.90 28.61
CA GLU A 84 -35.96 -25.38 27.30
C GLU A 84 -37.16 -26.33 27.42
N ASN A 85 -38.32 -25.91 26.94
CA ASN A 85 -39.49 -26.77 26.77
C ASN A 85 -39.78 -26.99 25.28
N GLY A 86 -39.41 -28.16 24.75
CA GLY A 86 -39.56 -28.53 23.33
C GLY A 86 -40.98 -28.92 22.90
N VAL A 87 -42.00 -28.80 23.75
CA VAL A 87 -43.37 -29.23 23.40
C VAL A 87 -43.93 -28.42 22.23
N LYS A 88 -43.87 -27.08 22.28
CA LYS A 88 -44.38 -26.24 21.19
C LYS A 88 -43.59 -26.44 19.90
N GLU A 89 -42.28 -26.61 19.98
CA GLU A 89 -41.44 -26.94 18.81
C GLU A 89 -41.94 -28.22 18.12
N LYS A 90 -42.14 -29.30 18.86
CA LYS A 90 -42.65 -30.57 18.30
C LYS A 90 -44.03 -30.43 17.69
N GLN A 91 -44.91 -29.65 18.32
CA GLN A 91 -46.25 -29.37 17.79
C GLN A 91 -46.20 -28.58 16.48
N TRP A 92 -45.32 -27.56 16.40
CA TRP A 92 -45.13 -26.77 15.19
C TRP A 92 -44.52 -27.59 14.07
N ILE A 93 -43.48 -28.39 14.33
CA ILE A 93 -42.91 -29.32 13.35
C ILE A 93 -43.99 -30.29 12.83
N SER A 94 -44.82 -30.84 13.73
CA SER A 94 -45.92 -31.74 13.33
C SER A 94 -46.96 -31.04 12.44
N SER A 95 -47.30 -29.78 12.75
CA SER A 95 -48.24 -28.98 11.95
C SER A 95 -47.66 -28.60 10.59
N ILE A 96 -46.38 -28.23 10.53
CA ILE A 96 -45.64 -27.97 9.29
C ILE A 96 -45.67 -29.22 8.41
N GLN A 97 -45.31 -30.39 8.96
CA GLN A 97 -45.31 -31.65 8.22
C GLN A 97 -46.68 -31.96 7.61
N ARG A 98 -47.78 -31.75 8.35
CA ARG A 98 -49.16 -31.96 7.85
C ARG A 98 -49.64 -30.91 6.85
N SER A 99 -49.02 -29.72 6.86
CA SER A 99 -49.31 -28.64 5.93
C SER A 99 -48.65 -28.83 4.57
N ILE A 100 -47.62 -29.68 4.48
CA ILE A 100 -47.00 -30.04 3.21
C ILE A 100 -47.96 -30.91 2.38
N PRO A 101 -48.14 -30.64 1.08
CA PRO A 101 -49.02 -31.45 0.22
C PRO A 101 -48.56 -32.93 0.11
N HIS A 102 -49.13 -33.82 0.93
CA HIS A 102 -48.72 -35.24 0.99
C HIS A 102 -49.04 -36.08 -0.26
N HIS A 103 -49.94 -35.62 -1.13
CA HIS A 103 -50.27 -36.32 -2.38
C HIS A 103 -49.13 -36.26 -3.42
N ARG A 104 -48.03 -35.56 -3.09
CA ARG A 104 -46.90 -35.23 -3.97
C ARG A 104 -45.55 -35.79 -3.51
N GLY A 105 -45.56 -36.64 -2.48
CA GLY A 105 -44.35 -37.30 -1.98
C GLY A 105 -44.22 -37.29 -0.47
N LYS A 106 -43.29 -38.10 0.03
CA LYS A 106 -42.93 -38.17 1.45
C LYS A 106 -41.74 -37.25 1.74
N TYR A 107 -41.86 -36.49 2.81
CA TYR A 107 -40.82 -35.57 3.28
C TYR A 107 -40.45 -35.92 4.70
N ARG A 108 -39.15 -35.86 5.00
CA ARG A 108 -38.61 -36.05 6.35
C ARG A 108 -37.94 -34.77 6.83
N VAL A 109 -37.98 -34.53 8.13
CA VAL A 109 -37.19 -33.46 8.75
C VAL A 109 -35.71 -33.84 8.64
N ILE A 110 -34.93 -32.98 7.99
CA ILE A 110 -33.47 -33.10 7.86
C ILE A 110 -32.82 -32.52 9.11
N THR A 111 -33.26 -31.32 9.53
CA THR A 111 -32.79 -30.65 10.73
C THR A 111 -33.81 -29.64 11.24
N SER A 112 -33.80 -29.40 12.55
CA SER A 112 -34.47 -28.26 13.17
C SER A 112 -33.51 -27.54 14.12
N VAL A 113 -33.57 -26.21 14.14
CA VAL A 113 -32.71 -25.36 14.97
C VAL A 113 -33.55 -24.32 15.67
N ARG A 114 -33.42 -24.23 16.99
CA ARG A 114 -34.23 -23.34 17.83
C ARG A 114 -33.36 -22.39 18.64
N LEU A 115 -33.81 -21.13 18.75
CA LEU A 115 -33.31 -20.17 19.73
C LEU A 115 -34.51 -19.40 20.31
N VAL A 116 -34.91 -19.76 21.52
CA VAL A 116 -36.11 -19.22 22.20
C VAL A 116 -37.36 -19.39 21.31
N GLY A 117 -37.84 -18.30 20.70
CA GLY A 117 -39.01 -18.27 19.82
C GLY A 117 -38.66 -18.32 18.32
N MET A 118 -37.40 -18.37 17.94
CA MET A 118 -36.97 -18.60 16.56
C MET A 118 -36.81 -20.09 16.31
N LEU A 119 -37.36 -20.60 15.21
CA LEU A 119 -37.26 -21.99 14.79
C LEU A 119 -36.99 -22.07 13.29
N LEU A 120 -35.95 -22.77 12.87
CA LEU A 120 -35.72 -23.13 11.47
C LEU A 120 -35.95 -24.63 11.31
N VAL A 121 -36.76 -25.04 10.34
CA VAL A 121 -37.04 -26.44 10.02
C VAL A 121 -36.75 -26.66 8.55
N ILE A 122 -35.90 -27.64 8.25
CA ILE A 122 -35.59 -28.05 6.89
C ILE A 122 -36.12 -29.45 6.67
N LEU A 123 -36.97 -29.64 5.67
CA LEU A 123 -37.50 -30.93 5.24
C LEU A 123 -37.05 -31.25 3.83
N GLY A 124 -36.60 -32.47 3.62
CA GLY A 124 -36.16 -32.97 2.31
C GLY A 124 -37.07 -34.09 1.83
N LYS A 125 -37.27 -34.16 0.51
CA LYS A 125 -37.97 -35.27 -0.14
C LYS A 125 -37.21 -36.58 0.14
N GLU A 126 -37.92 -37.64 0.55
CA GLU A 126 -37.27 -38.92 0.88
C GLU A 126 -36.69 -39.63 -0.34
N CYS A 127 -37.36 -39.51 -1.48
CA CYS A 127 -36.94 -40.09 -2.76
C CYS A 127 -36.89 -38.98 -3.83
N GLY A 128 -35.70 -38.52 -4.18
CA GLY A 128 -35.44 -37.51 -5.20
C GLY A 128 -33.99 -37.54 -5.69
N SER A 129 -33.66 -36.77 -6.72
CA SER A 129 -32.27 -36.66 -7.24
C SER A 129 -31.37 -35.84 -6.31
N ILE A 130 -31.96 -34.94 -5.53
CA ILE A 130 -31.22 -34.05 -4.62
C ILE A 130 -30.89 -34.77 -3.32
N ARG A 131 -29.59 -35.02 -3.08
CA ARG A 131 -29.07 -35.63 -1.86
C ARG A 131 -28.65 -34.56 -0.87
N ILE A 132 -29.12 -34.67 0.38
CA ILE A 132 -28.74 -33.76 1.46
C ILE A 132 -27.78 -34.45 2.42
N SER A 133 -26.64 -33.82 2.71
CA SER A 133 -25.60 -34.33 3.61
C SER A 133 -24.85 -33.20 4.33
N ASP A 134 -23.85 -33.54 5.16
CA ASP A 134 -22.97 -32.58 5.85
C ASP A 134 -23.71 -31.44 6.58
N VAL A 135 -24.70 -31.82 7.39
CA VAL A 135 -25.56 -30.85 8.08
C VAL A 135 -24.85 -30.33 9.34
N SER A 136 -24.69 -29.01 9.44
CA SER A 136 -24.21 -28.31 10.63
C SER A 136 -25.17 -27.18 11.00
N THR A 137 -25.35 -26.90 12.28
CA THR A 137 -26.26 -25.86 12.77
C THR A 137 -25.53 -24.90 13.70
N SER A 138 -26.03 -23.67 13.83
CA SER A 138 -25.48 -22.69 14.75
C SER A 138 -26.53 -21.64 15.11
N VAL A 139 -26.36 -20.92 16.22
CA VAL A 139 -27.31 -19.93 16.73
C VAL A 139 -26.59 -18.69 17.26
N VAL A 140 -27.19 -17.51 17.09
CA VAL A 140 -26.65 -16.23 17.58
C VAL A 140 -27.76 -15.44 18.26
N ALA A 141 -27.55 -15.06 19.52
CA ALA A 141 -28.47 -14.20 20.27
C ALA A 141 -28.05 -12.72 20.16
N THR A 142 -28.97 -11.86 19.71
CA THR A 142 -28.76 -10.40 19.56
C THR A 142 -29.74 -9.58 20.39
N GLY A 143 -30.51 -10.22 21.27
CA GLY A 143 -31.55 -9.58 22.07
C GLY A 143 -31.03 -8.74 23.23
N VAL A 144 -31.90 -8.53 24.22
CA VAL A 144 -31.61 -7.64 25.37
C VAL A 144 -30.38 -8.16 26.12
N GLN A 145 -29.45 -7.26 26.43
CA GLN A 145 -28.26 -7.59 27.19
C GLN A 145 -28.58 -7.59 28.69
N VAL A 146 -28.38 -8.74 29.34
CA VAL A 146 -28.53 -8.90 30.79
C VAL A 146 -27.23 -9.46 31.32
N LEU A 147 -26.56 -8.70 32.19
CA LEU A 147 -25.17 -8.95 32.60
C LEU A 147 -24.24 -8.98 31.36
N MET A 148 -23.34 -9.97 31.28
CA MET A 148 -22.39 -10.12 30.16
C MET A 148 -22.99 -10.85 28.95
N ASN A 149 -24.24 -11.34 29.01
CA ASN A 149 -24.84 -12.18 27.96
C ASN A 149 -26.05 -11.50 27.30
N LYS A 150 -26.24 -11.75 26.00
CA LYS A 150 -27.44 -11.33 25.25
C LYS A 150 -28.52 -12.41 25.33
N LEU A 151 -29.77 -12.01 25.54
CA LEU A 151 -30.92 -12.91 25.53
C LEU A 151 -31.28 -13.32 24.09
N GLY A 152 -31.75 -14.56 23.91
CA GLY A 152 -32.14 -15.11 22.61
C GLY A 152 -33.51 -14.65 22.07
N ASN A 153 -34.11 -13.59 22.62
CA ASN A 153 -35.41 -13.08 22.14
C ASN A 153 -35.33 -12.43 20.74
N LYS A 154 -34.12 -12.10 20.29
CA LYS A 154 -33.75 -11.64 18.95
C LYS A 154 -32.45 -12.32 18.56
N GLY A 155 -32.20 -12.45 17.26
CA GLY A 155 -31.00 -13.12 16.76
C GLY A 155 -31.23 -13.90 15.49
N GLY A 156 -30.47 -14.97 15.32
CA GLY A 156 -30.55 -15.86 14.16
C GLY A 156 -30.30 -17.32 14.53
N VAL A 157 -31.00 -18.22 13.84
CA VAL A 157 -30.72 -19.66 13.81
C VAL A 157 -30.31 -20.04 12.39
N CYS A 158 -29.26 -20.85 12.26
CA CYS A 158 -28.61 -21.12 11.00
C CYS A 158 -28.42 -22.62 10.77
N ALA A 159 -28.52 -23.04 9.52
CA ALA A 159 -28.19 -24.39 9.08
C ALA A 159 -27.31 -24.32 7.83
N SER A 160 -26.21 -25.06 7.84
CA SER A 160 -25.31 -25.35 6.73
C SER A 160 -25.54 -26.79 6.30
N LEU A 161 -25.59 -27.05 5.00
CA LEU A 161 -25.71 -28.40 4.45
C LEU A 161 -25.14 -28.47 3.03
N LEU A 162 -24.89 -29.68 2.56
CA LEU A 162 -24.65 -29.99 1.16
C LEU A 162 -25.95 -30.43 0.49
N MET A 163 -26.31 -29.77 -0.62
CA MET A 163 -27.26 -30.28 -1.60
C MET A 163 -26.48 -30.77 -2.82
N ASN A 164 -26.47 -32.08 -3.03
CA ASN A 164 -25.50 -32.77 -3.87
C ASN A 164 -24.07 -32.39 -3.46
N ASN A 165 -23.35 -31.63 -4.29
CA ASN A 165 -22.01 -31.14 -4.01
C ASN A 165 -21.94 -29.61 -3.83
N SER A 166 -23.08 -28.92 -3.81
CA SER A 166 -23.18 -27.49 -3.52
C SER A 166 -23.41 -27.25 -2.04
N ARG A 167 -22.63 -26.36 -1.43
CA ARG A 167 -22.82 -25.90 -0.05
C ARG A 167 -23.86 -24.81 0.01
N ILE A 168 -24.87 -25.01 0.85
CA ILE A 168 -25.97 -24.06 1.04
C ILE A 168 -26.14 -23.76 2.53
N ALA A 169 -26.25 -22.47 2.85
CA ALA A 169 -26.58 -22.00 4.18
C ALA A 169 -27.97 -21.36 4.20
N PHE A 170 -28.71 -21.62 5.28
CA PHE A 170 -30.01 -21.03 5.57
C PHE A 170 -29.94 -20.29 6.90
N VAL A 171 -30.48 -19.08 6.93
CA VAL A 171 -30.56 -18.25 8.16
C VAL A 171 -32.01 -17.86 8.37
N ASN A 172 -32.57 -18.18 9.53
CA ASN A 172 -33.81 -17.59 10.01
C ASN A 172 -33.49 -16.58 11.12
N SER A 173 -33.88 -15.33 10.97
CA SER A 173 -33.62 -14.28 11.97
C SER A 173 -34.87 -13.57 12.46
N HIS A 174 -34.78 -13.06 13.69
CA HIS A 174 -35.73 -12.10 14.24
C HIS A 174 -34.95 -10.88 14.74
N LEU A 175 -34.96 -9.80 13.94
CA LEU A 175 -34.17 -8.59 14.21
C LEU A 175 -34.93 -7.60 15.11
N ALA A 176 -34.21 -6.61 15.66
CA ALA A 176 -34.77 -5.61 16.56
C ALA A 176 -36.02 -4.90 16.01
N ALA A 177 -37.07 -4.88 16.83
CA ALA A 177 -38.35 -4.23 16.54
C ALA A 177 -38.31 -2.72 16.86
N GLY A 178 -39.27 -1.97 16.31
CA GLY A 178 -39.43 -0.52 16.55
C GLY A 178 -39.08 0.32 15.33
N ASP A 179 -39.84 1.38 15.09
CA ASP A 179 -39.79 2.14 13.83
C ASP A 179 -38.43 2.86 13.64
N GLU A 180 -37.86 3.39 14.72
CA GLU A 180 -36.58 4.12 14.73
C GLU A 180 -35.33 3.22 14.91
N SER A 181 -35.51 1.91 15.08
CA SER A 181 -34.41 0.98 15.43
C SER A 181 -33.62 0.46 14.23
N VAL A 182 -33.54 1.22 13.13
CA VAL A 182 -32.82 0.80 11.90
C VAL A 182 -31.36 0.48 12.17
N SER A 183 -30.67 1.36 12.90
CA SER A 183 -29.26 1.16 13.27
C SER A 183 -29.06 -0.12 14.08
N ARG A 184 -30.03 -0.47 14.94
CA ARG A 184 -29.97 -1.71 15.72
C ARG A 184 -30.20 -2.94 14.84
N ARG A 185 -31.16 -2.92 13.91
CA ARG A 185 -31.35 -4.01 12.93
C ARG A 185 -30.09 -4.24 12.08
N ASN A 186 -29.45 -3.16 11.65
CA ASN A 186 -28.19 -3.25 10.91
C ASN A 186 -27.07 -3.88 11.76
N LEU A 187 -27.03 -3.59 13.06
CA LEU A 187 -26.08 -4.23 13.98
C LEU A 187 -26.40 -5.72 14.17
N ASP A 188 -27.67 -6.07 14.41
CA ASP A 188 -28.10 -7.46 14.56
C ASP A 188 -27.72 -8.29 13.31
N TYR A 189 -27.93 -7.76 12.11
CA TYR A 189 -27.46 -8.38 10.86
C TYR A 189 -25.95 -8.65 10.88
N ARG A 190 -25.13 -7.66 11.25
CA ARG A 190 -23.66 -7.80 11.28
C ARG A 190 -23.20 -8.85 12.27
N GLU A 191 -23.86 -8.93 13.42
CA GLU A 191 -23.53 -9.93 14.46
C GLU A 191 -23.88 -11.35 13.97
N ILE A 192 -25.07 -11.53 13.38
CA ILE A 192 -25.48 -12.83 12.83
C ILE A 192 -24.62 -13.21 11.62
N SER A 193 -24.21 -12.25 10.78
CA SER A 193 -23.42 -12.52 9.58
C SER A 193 -22.01 -13.05 9.85
N GLN A 194 -21.53 -12.93 11.10
CA GLN A 194 -20.21 -13.39 11.55
C GLN A 194 -20.22 -14.82 12.12
N ILE A 195 -21.35 -15.50 12.07
CA ILE A 195 -21.47 -16.87 12.58
C ILE A 195 -20.49 -17.82 11.89
N THR A 196 -19.92 -18.73 12.67
CA THR A 196 -19.10 -19.83 12.20
C THR A 196 -19.75 -21.14 12.62
N PHE A 197 -19.81 -22.10 11.71
CA PHE A 197 -20.36 -23.43 11.95
C PHE A 197 -19.31 -24.34 12.61
N SER A 198 -19.75 -25.48 13.14
CA SER A 198 -18.87 -26.44 13.84
C SER A 198 -17.75 -27.01 12.96
N ASN A 199 -17.95 -27.02 11.63
CA ASN A 199 -16.97 -27.43 10.63
C ASN A 199 -16.00 -26.30 10.21
N GLY A 200 -16.05 -25.14 10.88
CA GLY A 200 -15.16 -24.00 10.63
C GLY A 200 -15.59 -23.09 9.49
N LEU A 201 -16.67 -23.41 8.77
CA LEU A 201 -17.18 -22.56 7.69
C LEU A 201 -17.93 -21.34 8.26
N SER A 202 -17.74 -20.19 7.62
CA SER A 202 -18.60 -19.01 7.78
C SER A 202 -19.79 -19.06 6.82
N LEU A 203 -20.76 -18.15 6.96
CA LEU A 203 -21.90 -18.07 6.02
C LEU A 203 -21.45 -17.83 4.57
N PHE A 204 -20.43 -17.02 4.35
CA PHE A 204 -19.98 -16.61 3.02
C PHE A 204 -19.02 -17.61 2.35
N ASP A 205 -18.66 -18.71 3.03
CA ASP A 205 -17.95 -19.85 2.44
C ASP A 205 -18.88 -20.82 1.69
N HIS A 206 -20.19 -20.54 1.66
CA HIS A 206 -21.20 -21.34 0.97
C HIS A 206 -21.40 -20.86 -0.47
N ASP A 207 -21.75 -21.78 -1.37
CA ASP A 207 -22.06 -21.42 -2.76
C ASP A 207 -23.37 -20.59 -2.81
N ILE A 208 -24.31 -20.90 -1.93
CA ILE A 208 -25.62 -20.22 -1.80
C ILE A 208 -25.92 -19.93 -0.34
N LEU A 209 -26.42 -18.72 -0.06
CA LEU A 209 -26.89 -18.31 1.26
C LEU A 209 -28.31 -17.77 1.14
N ILE A 210 -29.28 -18.40 1.80
CA ILE A 210 -30.67 -17.95 1.85
C ILE A 210 -30.98 -17.43 3.25
N TRP A 211 -31.36 -16.17 3.33
CA TRP A 211 -31.70 -15.48 4.58
C TRP A 211 -33.17 -15.14 4.61
N LEU A 212 -33.88 -15.67 5.60
CA LEU A 212 -35.30 -15.45 5.81
C LEU A 212 -35.58 -14.94 7.24
N GLY A 213 -36.74 -14.36 7.46
CA GLY A 213 -37.20 -14.07 8.81
C GLY A 213 -38.04 -12.81 8.94
N ASP A 214 -38.37 -12.48 10.18
CA ASP A 214 -38.87 -11.16 10.57
C ASP A 214 -37.66 -10.22 10.74
N LEU A 215 -37.32 -9.54 9.65
CA LEU A 215 -36.21 -8.58 9.61
C LEU A 215 -36.61 -7.24 10.22
N ASN A 216 -37.89 -7.03 10.53
CA ASN A 216 -38.45 -5.88 11.24
C ASN A 216 -38.17 -4.49 10.62
N TYR A 217 -37.66 -4.42 9.39
CA TYR A 217 -37.55 -3.16 8.66
C TYR A 217 -38.94 -2.61 8.32
N ARG A 218 -39.09 -1.28 8.43
CA ARG A 218 -40.37 -0.59 8.34
C ARG A 218 -40.45 0.29 7.10
N ILE A 219 -41.62 0.88 6.87
CA ILE A 219 -41.81 1.96 5.90
C ILE A 219 -41.36 3.27 6.55
N ASN A 220 -40.34 3.91 5.99
CA ASN A 220 -39.80 5.20 6.43
C ASN A 220 -40.72 6.35 6.00
N SER A 221 -41.87 6.44 6.64
CA SER A 221 -42.92 7.39 6.26
C SER A 221 -42.60 8.84 6.62
N GLN A 222 -41.69 9.06 7.59
CA GLN A 222 -41.38 10.40 8.12
C GLN A 222 -40.46 11.24 7.23
N VAL A 223 -39.63 10.62 6.38
CA VAL A 223 -38.63 11.35 5.58
C VAL A 223 -39.23 12.12 4.40
N ASN A 224 -40.49 11.84 4.00
CA ASN A 224 -41.12 12.44 2.82
C ASN A 224 -42.60 12.82 3.01
N GLY A 225 -43.08 13.00 4.25
CA GLY A 225 -44.45 13.43 4.53
C GLY A 225 -45.55 12.39 4.26
N LEU A 226 -45.21 11.09 4.24
CA LEU A 226 -46.18 10.01 4.05
C LEU A 226 -46.88 9.70 5.38
N SER A 227 -48.20 9.88 5.46
CA SER A 227 -48.96 9.55 6.68
C SER A 227 -49.21 8.04 6.80
N ASN A 228 -49.49 7.54 8.02
CA ASN A 228 -49.91 6.15 8.22
C ASN A 228 -51.21 5.82 7.45
N SER A 229 -52.13 6.79 7.34
CA SER A 229 -53.32 6.67 6.48
C SER A 229 -52.96 6.48 5.01
N ASP A 230 -51.94 7.16 4.50
CA ASP A 230 -51.47 6.96 3.12
C ASP A 230 -50.83 5.58 2.94
N VAL A 231 -50.01 5.13 3.90
CA VAL A 231 -49.45 3.77 3.88
C VAL A 231 -50.57 2.73 3.81
N ARG A 232 -51.57 2.84 4.69
CA ARG A 232 -52.75 1.93 4.71
C ARG A 232 -53.54 2.00 3.41
N ARG A 233 -53.72 3.19 2.83
CA ARG A 233 -54.40 3.37 1.54
C ARG A 233 -53.64 2.69 0.41
N PHE A 234 -52.35 2.96 0.25
CA PHE A 234 -51.52 2.33 -0.79
C PHE A 234 -51.42 0.81 -0.61
N ALA A 235 -51.30 0.33 0.64
CA ALA A 235 -51.30 -1.09 0.96
C ALA A 235 -52.61 -1.78 0.56
N SER A 236 -53.76 -1.17 0.90
CA SER A 236 -55.09 -1.73 0.61
C SER A 236 -55.47 -1.65 -0.87
N SER A 237 -54.92 -0.68 -1.60
CA SER A 237 -55.10 -0.51 -3.05
C SER A 237 -54.07 -1.28 -3.90
N TYR A 238 -53.24 -2.12 -3.29
CA TYR A 238 -52.20 -2.91 -3.98
C TYR A 238 -51.19 -2.06 -4.78
N GLU A 239 -50.97 -0.80 -4.39
CA GLU A 239 -50.01 0.11 -5.02
C GLU A 239 -48.58 -0.07 -4.49
N MET A 240 -48.06 -1.31 -4.54
CA MET A 240 -46.82 -1.71 -3.88
C MET A 240 -45.59 -0.93 -4.37
N THR A 241 -45.56 -0.61 -5.67
CA THR A 241 -44.48 0.15 -6.31
C THR A 241 -44.36 1.59 -5.79
N LYS A 242 -45.46 2.17 -5.28
CA LYS A 242 -45.44 3.48 -4.63
C LYS A 242 -44.87 3.39 -3.21
N LEU A 243 -45.16 2.29 -2.51
CA LEU A 243 -44.81 2.12 -1.10
C LEU A 243 -43.37 1.60 -0.90
N ILE A 244 -42.89 0.70 -1.76
CA ILE A 244 -41.57 0.05 -1.62
C ILE A 244 -40.39 1.03 -1.66
N LYS A 245 -40.59 2.23 -2.26
CA LYS A 245 -39.57 3.30 -2.29
C LYS A 245 -39.20 3.83 -0.90
N TYR A 246 -40.07 3.61 0.08
CA TYR A 246 -39.89 4.03 1.46
C TYR A 246 -39.47 2.86 2.37
N ASP A 247 -39.18 1.68 1.81
CA ASP A 247 -38.76 0.51 2.58
C ASP A 247 -37.35 0.69 3.15
N GLN A 248 -37.22 0.61 4.49
CA GLN A 248 -35.94 0.81 5.17
C GLN A 248 -34.90 -0.24 4.76
N LEU A 249 -35.27 -1.50 4.48
CA LEU A 249 -34.29 -2.52 4.09
C LEU A 249 -33.66 -2.18 2.72
N ARG A 250 -34.49 -1.82 1.73
CA ARG A 250 -34.03 -1.39 0.40
C ARG A 250 -33.11 -0.17 0.48
N GLU A 251 -33.44 0.79 1.33
CA GLU A 251 -32.60 1.95 1.59
C GLU A 251 -31.24 1.56 2.21
N GLN A 252 -31.23 0.71 3.25
CA GLN A 252 -29.98 0.31 3.88
C GLN A 252 -29.11 -0.58 2.96
N GLN A 253 -29.72 -1.37 2.07
CA GLN A 253 -29.01 -2.11 1.02
C GLN A 253 -28.41 -1.19 -0.04
N SER A 254 -29.11 -0.14 -0.48
CA SER A 254 -28.58 0.79 -1.49
C SER A 254 -27.38 1.59 -0.97
N PHE A 255 -27.31 1.83 0.34
CA PHE A 255 -26.14 2.40 1.01
C PHE A 255 -25.02 1.39 1.29
N GLY A 256 -25.17 0.12 0.91
CA GLY A 256 -24.17 -0.92 1.15
C GLY A 256 -23.96 -1.25 2.63
N ARG A 257 -24.93 -0.97 3.52
CA ARG A 257 -24.75 -1.11 4.98
C ARG A 257 -25.08 -2.49 5.52
N VAL A 258 -25.96 -3.21 4.83
CA VAL A 258 -26.47 -4.54 5.16
C VAL A 258 -26.77 -5.31 3.89
N PHE A 259 -26.75 -6.65 3.97
CA PHE A 259 -27.14 -7.56 2.87
C PHE A 259 -26.54 -7.18 1.50
N VAL A 260 -25.25 -6.82 1.48
CA VAL A 260 -24.55 -6.43 0.24
C VAL A 260 -24.46 -7.63 -0.70
N GLY A 261 -24.84 -7.44 -1.96
CA GLY A 261 -24.86 -8.51 -2.97
C GLY A 261 -26.06 -9.47 -2.85
N PHE A 262 -26.87 -9.38 -1.80
CA PHE A 262 -28.09 -10.18 -1.71
C PHE A 262 -29.15 -9.69 -2.71
N LYS A 263 -29.87 -10.65 -3.27
CA LYS A 263 -31.03 -10.46 -4.14
C LYS A 263 -32.30 -10.81 -3.37
N GLU A 264 -33.40 -10.25 -3.83
CA GLU A 264 -34.73 -10.50 -3.30
C GLU A 264 -35.74 -10.47 -4.46
N GLY A 265 -36.78 -11.30 -4.38
CA GLY A 265 -37.84 -11.34 -5.37
C GLY A 265 -38.62 -10.02 -5.44
N SER A 266 -39.29 -9.78 -6.57
CA SER A 266 -40.15 -8.62 -6.71
C SER A 266 -41.32 -8.69 -5.73
N ILE A 267 -41.45 -7.68 -4.86
CA ILE A 267 -42.55 -7.60 -3.88
C ILE A 267 -43.80 -7.08 -4.60
N THR A 268 -44.75 -7.98 -4.84
CA THR A 268 -46.05 -7.70 -5.48
C THR A 268 -47.24 -7.91 -4.53
N PHE A 269 -46.95 -8.21 -3.27
CA PHE A 269 -47.93 -8.52 -2.22
C PHE A 269 -47.96 -7.42 -1.14
N PRO A 270 -49.10 -7.22 -0.45
CA PRO A 270 -49.24 -6.19 0.58
C PRO A 270 -48.28 -6.39 1.76
N PRO A 271 -47.97 -5.32 2.52
CA PRO A 271 -47.24 -5.41 3.77
C PRO A 271 -47.77 -6.51 4.68
N THR A 272 -46.88 -7.29 5.29
CA THR A 272 -47.24 -8.50 6.04
C THR A 272 -47.50 -8.25 7.51
N TYR A 273 -47.20 -7.05 7.99
CA TYR A 273 -47.42 -6.58 9.36
C TYR A 273 -48.08 -5.20 9.30
N LYS A 274 -48.95 -4.77 10.22
CA LYS A 274 -49.55 -5.47 11.36
C LYS A 274 -51.05 -5.60 11.14
N TYR A 275 -51.58 -6.81 11.32
CA TYR A 275 -53.00 -7.12 11.17
C TYR A 275 -53.69 -7.35 12.52
N ASP A 276 -54.99 -7.10 12.55
CA ASP A 276 -55.84 -7.62 13.62
C ASP A 276 -56.00 -9.12 13.45
N ILE A 277 -55.67 -9.87 14.51
CA ILE A 277 -55.58 -11.34 14.47
C ILE A 277 -56.93 -11.95 14.08
N GLY A 278 -56.90 -12.92 13.15
CA GLY A 278 -58.10 -13.56 12.61
C GLY A 278 -58.76 -12.79 11.46
N THR A 279 -58.22 -11.64 11.06
CA THR A 279 -58.81 -10.77 10.03
C THR A 279 -57.80 -10.39 8.94
N ASP A 280 -58.27 -9.62 7.95
CA ASP A 280 -57.42 -8.93 6.96
C ASP A 280 -57.41 -7.41 7.21
N LEU A 281 -57.86 -6.98 8.39
CA LEU A 281 -57.89 -5.58 8.79
C LEU A 281 -56.53 -5.18 9.37
N TRP A 282 -56.07 -3.98 9.03
CA TRP A 282 -54.88 -3.38 9.62
C TRP A 282 -55.09 -3.08 11.11
N ASP A 283 -54.01 -3.11 11.89
CA ASP A 283 -54.00 -2.85 13.34
C ASP A 283 -54.92 -1.70 13.74
N SER A 284 -56.01 -2.05 14.45
CA SER A 284 -57.01 -1.11 14.98
C SER A 284 -56.76 -0.77 16.45
N SER A 285 -55.69 -1.30 17.05
CA SER A 285 -55.30 -0.95 18.42
C SER A 285 -54.93 0.53 18.54
N GLU A 286 -54.88 1.03 19.77
CA GLU A 286 -54.46 2.40 20.09
C GLU A 286 -53.08 2.76 19.53
N LYS A 287 -52.19 1.76 19.36
CA LYS A 287 -50.85 1.97 18.80
C LYS A 287 -50.87 2.19 17.28
N ALA A 288 -51.96 1.82 16.61
CA ALA A 288 -52.22 2.00 15.18
C ALA A 288 -50.97 1.80 14.32
N ARG A 289 -50.26 0.68 14.48
CA ARG A 289 -48.96 0.48 13.83
C ARG A 289 -49.08 0.61 12.31
N SER A 290 -48.14 1.30 11.69
CA SER A 290 -48.10 1.45 10.24
C SER A 290 -47.77 0.11 9.59
N PRO A 291 -48.45 -0.26 8.48
CA PRO A 291 -48.11 -1.47 7.74
C PRO A 291 -46.65 -1.49 7.25
N ALA A 292 -46.00 -2.66 7.28
CA ALA A 292 -44.61 -2.86 6.84
C ALA A 292 -44.35 -4.28 6.30
N TRP A 293 -43.36 -4.41 5.40
CA TRP A 293 -42.79 -5.70 4.98
C TRP A 293 -41.68 -6.11 5.94
N CYS A 294 -42.08 -6.55 7.13
CA CYS A 294 -41.17 -7.06 8.15
C CYS A 294 -40.59 -8.42 7.74
N ASP A 295 -41.41 -9.27 7.15
CA ASP A 295 -41.09 -10.66 6.81
C ASP A 295 -40.48 -10.74 5.41
N ARG A 296 -39.24 -11.21 5.28
CA ARG A 296 -38.46 -11.16 4.03
C ARG A 296 -37.69 -12.45 3.76
N ILE A 297 -37.42 -12.72 2.48
CA ILE A 297 -36.57 -13.82 2.02
C ILE A 297 -35.60 -13.27 0.97
N LEU A 298 -34.32 -13.28 1.30
CA LEU A 298 -33.22 -12.82 0.47
C LEU A 298 -32.25 -13.97 0.19
N TRP A 299 -31.44 -13.86 -0.86
CA TRP A 299 -30.39 -14.82 -1.15
C TRP A 299 -29.14 -14.19 -1.73
N TRP A 300 -28.00 -14.84 -1.50
CA TRP A 300 -26.69 -14.48 -2.02
C TRP A 300 -26.04 -15.72 -2.66
N THR A 301 -25.20 -15.48 -3.67
CA THR A 301 -24.49 -16.52 -4.43
C THR A 301 -22.99 -16.21 -4.40
N GLY A 302 -22.16 -17.22 -4.13
CA GLY A 302 -20.71 -17.07 -4.00
C GLY A 302 -19.96 -16.99 -5.32
N ASP A 303 -20.57 -17.42 -6.42
CA ASP A 303 -20.05 -17.22 -7.77
C ASP A 303 -21.16 -16.73 -8.72
N ASP A 304 -20.77 -16.01 -9.78
CA ASP A 304 -21.70 -15.46 -10.76
C ASP A 304 -22.39 -16.53 -11.61
N ASP A 305 -21.83 -17.74 -11.66
CA ASP A 305 -22.34 -18.85 -12.45
C ASP A 305 -23.51 -19.55 -11.77
N THR A 306 -23.59 -19.51 -10.44
CA THR A 306 -24.67 -20.12 -9.67
C THR A 306 -25.97 -19.35 -9.88
N LYS A 307 -26.95 -19.97 -10.53
CA LYS A 307 -28.24 -19.34 -10.80
C LYS A 307 -29.31 -19.75 -9.77
N ILE A 308 -30.10 -18.75 -9.35
CA ILE A 308 -31.32 -18.96 -8.59
C ILE A 308 -32.47 -18.31 -9.38
N GLY A 309 -33.36 -19.14 -9.89
CA GLY A 309 -34.59 -18.71 -10.55
C GLY A 309 -35.71 -18.53 -9.53
N VAL A 310 -36.39 -17.38 -9.58
CA VAL A 310 -37.56 -17.12 -8.72
C VAL A 310 -38.81 -17.57 -9.47
N VAL A 311 -39.49 -18.61 -8.96
CA VAL A 311 -40.76 -19.09 -9.49
C VAL A 311 -41.90 -18.24 -8.94
N SER A 312 -41.92 -18.03 -7.62
CA SER A 312 -42.90 -17.16 -6.96
C SER A 312 -42.29 -16.52 -5.71
N TYR A 313 -42.75 -15.31 -5.37
CA TYR A 313 -42.44 -14.65 -4.10
C TYR A 313 -43.69 -13.89 -3.65
N THR A 314 -44.38 -14.40 -2.63
CA THR A 314 -45.70 -13.92 -2.24
C THR A 314 -45.95 -14.05 -0.74
N SER A 315 -46.96 -13.34 -0.23
CA SER A 315 -47.53 -13.56 1.10
C SER A 315 -48.79 -14.42 1.03
N ILE A 316 -49.02 -15.27 2.02
CA ILE A 316 -50.21 -16.14 2.09
C ILE A 316 -51.31 -15.45 2.90
N GLN A 317 -52.13 -14.65 2.24
CA GLN A 317 -53.15 -13.82 2.89
C GLN A 317 -54.27 -14.64 3.57
N SER A 318 -54.57 -15.84 3.07
CA SER A 318 -55.57 -16.74 3.67
C SER A 318 -55.20 -17.21 5.08
N VAL A 319 -53.91 -17.16 5.45
CA VAL A 319 -53.44 -17.48 6.80
C VAL A 319 -53.61 -16.27 7.71
N LYS A 320 -54.52 -16.38 8.69
CA LYS A 320 -54.92 -15.31 9.62
C LYS A 320 -54.58 -15.60 11.09
N LEU A 321 -53.72 -16.59 11.32
CA LEU A 321 -53.39 -17.10 12.65
C LEU A 321 -52.68 -16.06 13.53
N SER A 322 -51.90 -15.17 12.92
CA SER A 322 -51.04 -14.19 13.58
C SER A 322 -51.43 -12.77 13.16
N ASP A 323 -50.80 -11.76 13.78
CA ASP A 323 -50.80 -10.37 13.31
C ASP A 323 -49.80 -10.13 12.17
N HIS A 324 -49.05 -11.17 11.80
CA HIS A 324 -48.28 -11.25 10.57
C HIS A 324 -48.93 -12.19 9.54
N LYS A 325 -48.57 -12.03 8.27
CA LYS A 325 -48.88 -12.96 7.18
C LYS A 325 -47.62 -13.75 6.79
N PRO A 326 -47.68 -15.08 6.60
CA PRO A 326 -46.54 -15.84 6.13
C PRO A 326 -46.06 -15.36 4.75
N VAL A 327 -44.74 -15.34 4.53
CA VAL A 327 -44.13 -15.10 3.22
C VAL A 327 -43.56 -16.40 2.69
N ARG A 328 -43.70 -16.64 1.39
CA ARG A 328 -43.18 -17.82 0.70
C ARG A 328 -42.46 -17.43 -0.58
N ALA A 329 -41.29 -18.03 -0.79
CA ALA A 329 -40.55 -18.00 -2.03
C ALA A 329 -40.43 -19.42 -2.58
N GLU A 330 -40.75 -19.61 -3.85
CA GLU A 330 -40.45 -20.84 -4.60
C GLU A 330 -39.25 -20.55 -5.50
N LEU A 331 -38.15 -21.26 -5.26
CA LEU A 331 -36.86 -21.02 -5.91
C LEU A 331 -36.41 -22.26 -6.67
N ASN A 332 -35.95 -22.08 -7.89
CA ASN A 332 -35.18 -23.08 -8.63
C ASN A 332 -33.70 -22.78 -8.40
N VAL A 333 -33.06 -23.58 -7.55
CA VAL A 333 -31.69 -23.42 -7.11
C VAL A 333 -30.80 -24.37 -7.88
N GLU A 334 -29.82 -23.84 -8.59
CA GLU A 334 -28.85 -24.65 -9.32
C GLU A 334 -27.84 -25.28 -8.35
N VAL A 335 -27.84 -26.62 -8.27
CA VAL A 335 -26.93 -27.39 -7.43
C VAL A 335 -26.04 -28.29 -8.30
N ARG A 336 -24.80 -28.47 -7.86
CA ARG A 336 -23.78 -29.17 -8.63
C ARG A 336 -23.70 -30.62 -8.21
N THR A 337 -23.54 -31.50 -9.18
CA THR A 337 -23.17 -32.90 -9.00
C THR A 337 -21.79 -33.10 -9.60
N ILE A 338 -20.82 -33.52 -8.78
CA ILE A 338 -19.42 -33.74 -9.20
C ILE A 338 -19.23 -35.21 -9.58
N ASN A 339 -18.68 -35.45 -10.78
CA ASN A 339 -18.13 -36.74 -11.15
C ASN A 339 -16.68 -36.82 -10.65
N GLN A 340 -16.48 -37.46 -9.51
CA GLN A 340 -15.15 -37.55 -8.89
C GLN A 340 -14.13 -38.23 -9.79
N SER A 341 -14.54 -39.22 -10.61
CA SER A 341 -13.61 -39.91 -11.52
C SER A 341 -13.09 -39.02 -12.64
N GLU A 342 -13.91 -38.10 -13.15
CA GLU A 342 -13.49 -37.09 -14.14
C GLU A 342 -12.66 -35.98 -13.49
N ALA A 343 -12.99 -35.58 -12.26
CA ALA A 343 -12.19 -34.61 -11.52
C ALA A 343 -10.79 -35.15 -11.22
N ASP A 344 -10.70 -36.43 -10.82
CA ASP A 344 -9.44 -37.11 -10.55
C ASP A 344 -8.58 -37.27 -11.81
N SER A 345 -9.19 -37.53 -12.97
CA SER A 345 -8.45 -37.65 -14.24
C SER A 345 -7.87 -36.31 -14.73
N LEU A 346 -8.50 -35.18 -14.37
CA LEU A 346 -8.02 -33.83 -14.71
C LEU A 346 -6.96 -33.29 -13.75
N TYR A 347 -6.75 -33.94 -12.60
CA TYR A 347 -5.93 -33.38 -11.51
C TYR A 347 -4.47 -33.14 -11.92
N GLU A 348 -3.84 -34.08 -12.63
CA GLU A 348 -2.45 -33.91 -13.09
C GLU A 348 -2.31 -32.75 -14.08
N ASP A 349 -3.27 -32.60 -14.99
CA ASP A 349 -3.28 -31.50 -15.96
C ASP A 349 -3.53 -30.15 -15.27
N ALA A 350 -4.37 -30.13 -14.24
CA ALA A 350 -4.61 -28.93 -13.44
C ALA A 350 -3.36 -28.50 -12.67
N ILE A 351 -2.58 -29.45 -12.13
CA ILE A 351 -1.27 -29.17 -11.52
C ILE A 351 -0.32 -28.55 -12.55
N ARG A 352 -0.21 -29.14 -13.75
CA ARG A 352 0.65 -28.62 -14.82
C ARG A 352 0.24 -27.20 -15.23
N GLU A 353 -1.06 -26.95 -15.37
CA GLU A 353 -1.58 -25.63 -15.74
C GLU A 353 -1.39 -24.60 -14.62
N ALA A 354 -1.55 -24.99 -13.35
CA ALA A 354 -1.27 -24.13 -12.20
C ALA A 354 0.21 -23.73 -12.14
N ASP A 355 1.12 -24.69 -12.35
CA ASP A 355 2.57 -24.44 -12.45
C ASP A 355 2.89 -23.50 -13.62
N LYS A 356 2.28 -23.74 -14.79
CA LYS A 356 2.46 -22.90 -15.97
C LYS A 356 2.02 -21.46 -15.70
N LYS A 357 0.81 -21.25 -15.16
CA LYS A 357 0.31 -19.92 -14.81
C LYS A 357 1.17 -19.22 -13.78
N THR A 358 1.64 -19.94 -12.77
CA THR A 358 2.52 -19.39 -11.73
C THR A 358 3.82 -18.89 -12.34
N ASN A 359 4.43 -19.67 -13.23
CA ASN A 359 5.66 -19.28 -13.94
C ASN A 359 5.43 -18.12 -14.92
N GLU A 360 4.32 -18.10 -15.66
CA GLU A 360 3.97 -17.00 -16.57
C GLU A 360 3.70 -15.68 -15.83
N ASN A 361 3.28 -15.75 -14.56
CA ASN A 361 2.98 -14.59 -13.73
C ASN A 361 4.18 -14.10 -12.89
N LEU A 362 5.37 -14.70 -13.05
CA LEU A 362 6.58 -14.21 -12.40
C LEU A 362 6.90 -12.78 -12.86
N PRO A 363 7.31 -11.88 -11.94
CA PRO A 363 7.73 -10.52 -12.24
C PRO A 363 8.83 -10.47 -13.30
N GLN A 364 8.63 -9.69 -14.36
CA GLN A 364 9.60 -9.51 -15.44
C GLN A 364 9.75 -8.03 -15.81
N ILE A 365 11.00 -7.58 -15.98
CA ILE A 365 11.32 -6.22 -16.40
C ILE A 365 12.32 -6.22 -17.55
N SER A 366 12.32 -5.15 -18.33
CA SER A 366 13.41 -4.75 -19.21
C SER A 366 14.13 -3.52 -18.66
N LEU A 367 15.44 -3.45 -18.91
CA LEU A 367 16.32 -2.33 -18.56
C LEU A 367 16.89 -1.76 -19.84
N ASN A 368 16.80 -0.43 -20.02
CA ASN A 368 17.38 0.25 -21.15
C ASN A 368 18.07 1.57 -20.74
N PRO A 369 19.40 1.68 -20.84
CA PRO A 369 20.36 0.63 -21.20
C PRO A 369 20.57 -0.40 -20.06
N GLN A 370 21.27 -1.50 -20.33
CA GLN A 370 21.57 -2.54 -19.33
C GLN A 370 22.86 -2.28 -18.54
N GLU A 371 23.69 -1.38 -19.03
CA GLU A 371 24.93 -0.90 -18.42
C GLU A 371 25.00 0.62 -18.57
N VAL A 372 25.75 1.26 -17.67
CA VAL A 372 25.95 2.71 -17.69
C VAL A 372 27.44 3.01 -17.74
N ASP A 373 27.86 3.68 -18.80
CA ASP A 373 29.19 4.29 -18.92
C ASP A 373 29.02 5.80 -18.97
N PHE A 374 29.51 6.49 -17.94
CA PHE A 374 29.52 7.94 -17.86
C PHE A 374 30.64 8.57 -18.72
N GLY A 375 31.54 7.75 -19.28
CA GLY A 375 32.71 8.22 -20.02
C GLY A 375 33.68 8.99 -19.13
N GLU A 376 34.28 10.04 -19.69
CA GLU A 376 35.16 10.93 -18.92
C GLU A 376 34.34 11.88 -18.04
N VAL A 377 34.60 11.83 -16.73
CA VAL A 377 33.97 12.70 -15.73
C VAL A 377 34.97 13.70 -15.15
N TYR A 378 34.44 14.82 -14.66
CA TYR A 378 35.24 15.98 -14.26
C TYR A 378 35.02 16.34 -12.79
N PHE A 379 36.02 16.97 -12.18
CA PHE A 379 35.98 17.37 -10.78
C PHE A 379 34.80 18.32 -10.51
N MET A 380 33.95 17.97 -9.54
CA MET A 380 32.75 18.72 -9.12
C MET A 380 31.74 19.00 -10.25
N ARG A 381 31.82 18.32 -11.39
CA ARG A 381 30.79 18.33 -12.43
C ARG A 381 29.81 17.21 -12.16
N LYS A 382 28.52 17.55 -12.12
CA LYS A 382 27.47 16.55 -11.99
C LYS A 382 27.15 15.99 -13.38
N ASN A 383 27.41 14.69 -13.58
CA ASN A 383 26.94 13.98 -14.76
C ASN A 383 25.75 13.11 -14.38
N ILE A 384 24.68 13.15 -15.17
CA ILE A 384 23.46 12.38 -14.93
C ILE A 384 23.24 11.45 -16.11
N PHE A 385 22.89 10.21 -15.82
CA PHE A 385 22.54 9.18 -16.78
C PHE A 385 21.24 8.51 -16.35
N SER A 386 20.35 8.19 -17.28
CA SER A 386 19.06 7.58 -16.97
C SER A 386 18.93 6.18 -17.55
N ILE A 387 18.34 5.29 -16.76
CA ILE A 387 17.92 3.95 -17.18
C ILE A 387 16.40 3.87 -17.12
N ILE A 388 15.78 3.35 -18.17
CA ILE A 388 14.35 3.04 -18.17
C ILE A 388 14.16 1.62 -17.63
N ILE A 389 13.37 1.50 -16.57
CA ILE A 389 12.89 0.22 -16.02
C ILE A 389 11.44 0.05 -16.48
N LYS A 390 11.15 -0.98 -17.26
CA LYS A 390 9.81 -1.24 -17.78
C LYS A 390 9.31 -2.61 -17.35
N ASN A 391 8.05 -2.69 -16.90
CA ASN A 391 7.38 -3.95 -16.61
C ASN A 391 6.83 -4.57 -17.90
N GLU A 392 7.44 -5.69 -18.31
CA GLU A 392 7.03 -6.47 -19.49
C GLU A 392 6.35 -7.80 -19.11
N GLY A 393 6.19 -8.06 -17.81
CA GLY A 393 5.50 -9.24 -17.30
C GLY A 393 3.97 -9.14 -17.38
N LYS A 394 3.30 -10.20 -16.94
CA LYS A 394 1.83 -10.29 -16.86
C LYS A 394 1.25 -9.83 -15.51
N SER A 395 2.12 -9.49 -14.56
CA SER A 395 1.75 -9.11 -13.19
C SER A 395 2.44 -7.80 -12.77
N GLY A 396 1.94 -7.17 -11.70
CA GLY A 396 2.57 -5.99 -11.13
C GLY A 396 3.95 -6.31 -10.55
N VAL A 397 4.91 -5.42 -10.74
CA VAL A 397 6.30 -5.59 -10.30
C VAL A 397 6.64 -4.60 -9.20
N ARG A 398 7.23 -5.09 -8.10
CA ARG A 398 7.94 -4.26 -7.12
C ARG A 398 9.43 -4.50 -7.23
N PHE A 399 10.20 -3.42 -7.40
CA PHE A 399 11.65 -3.49 -7.46
C PHE A 399 12.29 -2.68 -6.33
N LYS A 400 13.49 -3.08 -5.91
CA LYS A 400 14.35 -2.33 -4.98
C LYS A 400 15.83 -2.58 -5.27
N LEU A 401 16.68 -1.60 -5.02
CA LEU A 401 18.12 -1.80 -4.99
C LEU A 401 18.54 -2.47 -3.67
N LYS A 402 19.39 -3.49 -3.77
CA LYS A 402 19.91 -4.22 -2.60
C LYS A 402 21.14 -3.51 -2.04
N GLU A 403 21.21 -3.45 -0.71
CA GLU A 403 22.41 -3.06 0.02
C GLU A 403 23.47 -4.16 -0.04
N ARG A 404 24.71 -3.78 -0.34
CA ARG A 404 25.90 -4.64 -0.30
C ARG A 404 26.71 -4.36 0.98
N PRO A 405 27.19 -5.40 1.68
CA PRO A 405 28.01 -5.22 2.88
C PRO A 405 29.22 -4.33 2.63
N GLY A 406 29.41 -3.31 3.47
CA GLY A 406 30.56 -2.39 3.39
C GLY A 406 30.49 -1.32 2.29
N VAL A 407 29.52 -1.36 1.38
CA VAL A 407 29.35 -0.40 0.28
C VAL A 407 28.01 0.34 0.36
N GLY A 408 26.95 -0.32 0.85
CA GLY A 408 25.58 0.21 0.76
C GLY A 408 24.94 -0.12 -0.59
N ILE A 409 24.03 0.73 -1.07
CA ILE A 409 23.32 0.51 -2.35
C ILE A 409 24.25 0.67 -3.55
N CYS A 410 25.13 1.67 -3.48
CA CYS A 410 26.09 2.06 -4.50
C CYS A 410 27.34 2.67 -3.86
N ALA A 411 28.43 2.79 -4.62
CA ALA A 411 29.65 3.46 -4.18
C ALA A 411 29.42 4.93 -3.79
N GLU A 412 30.26 5.49 -2.90
CA GLU A 412 30.10 6.86 -2.35
C GLU A 412 30.03 7.96 -3.43
N TRP A 413 30.64 7.74 -4.61
CA TRP A 413 30.67 8.68 -5.72
C TRP A 413 29.44 8.61 -6.64
N LEU A 414 28.56 7.63 -6.44
CA LEU A 414 27.38 7.38 -7.25
C LEU A 414 26.10 7.61 -6.43
N ASN A 415 25.15 8.32 -7.00
CA ASN A 415 23.81 8.50 -6.45
C ASN A 415 22.76 7.93 -7.40
N VAL A 416 21.74 7.25 -6.87
CA VAL A 416 20.71 6.57 -7.69
C VAL A 416 19.31 6.86 -7.14
N HIS A 417 18.40 7.29 -8.03
CA HIS A 417 17.00 7.58 -7.70
C HIS A 417 16.04 7.21 -8.84
N PRO A 418 14.87 6.59 -8.56
CA PRO A 418 14.44 6.07 -7.27
C PRO A 418 15.12 4.74 -6.93
N GLN A 419 15.31 4.45 -5.65
CA GLN A 419 15.93 3.19 -5.18
C GLN A 419 14.94 2.02 -5.11
N HIS A 420 13.63 2.31 -5.17
CA HIS A 420 12.56 1.32 -5.17
C HIS A 420 11.35 1.86 -5.92
N GLY A 421 10.46 0.97 -6.37
CA GLY A 421 9.25 1.37 -7.07
C GLY A 421 8.26 0.23 -7.29
N HIS A 422 7.08 0.60 -7.76
CA HIS A 422 6.02 -0.32 -8.17
C HIS A 422 5.55 0.04 -9.57
N LEU A 423 5.48 -0.95 -10.45
CA LEU A 423 5.07 -0.81 -11.85
C LEU A 423 3.92 -1.77 -12.14
N THR A 424 2.78 -1.25 -12.59
CA THR A 424 1.75 -2.11 -13.18
C THR A 424 2.19 -2.60 -14.55
N VAL A 425 1.47 -3.58 -15.11
CA VAL A 425 1.78 -4.16 -16.43
C VAL A 425 1.89 -3.06 -17.49
N GLY A 426 3.00 -3.07 -18.25
CA GLY A 426 3.27 -2.11 -19.32
C GLY A 426 3.81 -0.74 -18.87
N GLN A 427 3.82 -0.43 -17.57
CA GLN A 427 4.38 0.83 -17.07
C GLN A 427 5.91 0.83 -17.08
N GLN A 428 6.47 2.03 -17.15
CA GLN A 428 7.91 2.27 -17.04
C GLN A 428 8.20 3.41 -16.08
N VAL A 429 9.41 3.40 -15.50
CA VAL A 429 9.96 4.48 -14.69
C VAL A 429 11.39 4.75 -15.10
N GLU A 430 11.77 6.02 -15.04
CA GLU A 430 13.14 6.45 -15.25
C GLU A 430 13.90 6.42 -13.91
N MET A 431 15.02 5.70 -13.89
CA MET A 431 15.97 5.68 -12.78
C MET A 431 17.19 6.50 -13.18
N SER A 432 17.36 7.65 -12.53
CA SER A 432 18.49 8.54 -12.71
C SER A 432 19.66 8.14 -11.82
N LEU A 433 20.81 7.95 -12.44
CA LEU A 433 22.10 7.79 -11.81
C LEU A 433 22.86 9.11 -11.96
N SER A 434 23.52 9.58 -10.91
CA SER A 434 24.35 10.77 -10.99
C SER A 434 25.68 10.57 -10.29
N ILE A 435 26.75 11.01 -10.96
CA ILE A 435 28.12 10.98 -10.47
C ILE A 435 28.60 12.41 -10.25
N THR A 436 29.33 12.63 -9.16
CA THR A 436 30.03 13.89 -8.89
C THR A 436 31.33 13.57 -8.18
N VAL A 437 32.46 13.79 -8.84
CA VAL A 437 33.77 13.52 -8.27
C VAL A 437 34.17 14.70 -7.39
N ASP A 438 34.04 14.54 -6.08
CA ASP A 438 34.45 15.53 -5.08
C ASP A 438 35.92 15.37 -4.67
N LYS A 439 36.38 16.21 -3.72
CA LYS A 439 37.76 16.16 -3.21
C LYS A 439 38.10 14.80 -2.58
N ARG A 440 37.20 14.20 -1.81
CA ARG A 440 37.46 12.93 -1.13
C ARG A 440 37.60 11.78 -2.14
N THR A 441 36.69 11.71 -3.10
CA THR A 441 36.71 10.74 -4.20
C THR A 441 37.98 10.91 -5.03
N SER A 442 38.32 12.15 -5.39
CA SER A 442 39.54 12.47 -6.15
C SER A 442 40.82 12.05 -5.41
N TRP A 443 40.90 12.21 -4.08
CA TRP A 443 42.10 11.85 -3.31
C TRP A 443 42.32 10.34 -3.16
N LEU A 444 41.23 9.56 -3.13
CA LEU A 444 41.26 8.09 -3.08
C LEU A 444 41.79 7.49 -4.39
N LEU A 445 41.63 8.19 -5.50
CA LEU A 445 42.23 7.83 -6.78
C LEU A 445 43.70 8.28 -6.75
N GLU A 446 44.64 7.34 -6.58
CA GLU A 446 46.07 7.68 -6.50
C GLU A 446 46.61 8.28 -7.82
N ASN A 447 46.01 7.91 -8.96
CA ASN A 447 46.33 8.36 -10.31
C ASN A 447 45.03 8.53 -11.15
N ASN A 448 45.17 8.78 -12.45
CA ASN A 448 44.05 8.64 -13.40
C ASN A 448 43.46 7.23 -13.24
N GLY A 449 42.15 7.14 -13.08
CA GLY A 449 41.51 5.93 -12.59
C GLY A 449 40.13 5.68 -13.17
N VAL A 450 39.74 4.41 -13.14
CA VAL A 450 38.41 3.94 -13.50
C VAL A 450 37.57 3.83 -12.23
N LEU A 451 36.45 4.53 -12.19
CA LEU A 451 35.41 4.37 -11.19
C LEU A 451 34.48 3.26 -11.68
N SER A 452 34.28 2.21 -10.88
CA SER A 452 33.42 1.09 -11.25
C SER A 452 32.60 0.60 -10.05
N ASP A 453 31.32 0.32 -10.30
CA ASP A 453 30.40 -0.29 -9.34
C ASP A 453 29.33 -1.14 -10.06
N ILE A 454 28.60 -2.00 -9.33
CA ILE A 454 27.50 -2.80 -9.89
C ILE A 454 26.26 -2.62 -9.02
N LEU A 455 25.19 -2.02 -9.57
CA LEU A 455 23.90 -1.93 -8.88
C LEU A 455 23.15 -3.27 -8.95
N VAL A 456 22.54 -3.69 -7.84
CA VAL A 456 21.76 -4.93 -7.78
C VAL A 456 20.29 -4.59 -7.60
N LEU A 457 19.52 -4.64 -8.68
CA LEU A 457 18.09 -4.38 -8.71
C LEU A 457 17.32 -5.69 -8.54
N SER A 458 16.60 -5.82 -7.43
CA SER A 458 15.89 -7.03 -7.05
C SER A 458 14.38 -6.89 -7.21
N LEU A 459 13.75 -7.89 -7.81
CA LEU A 459 12.30 -7.97 -7.93
C LEU A 459 11.72 -8.80 -6.78
N ASP A 460 10.65 -8.33 -6.16
CA ASP A 460 9.91 -9.12 -5.16
C ASP A 460 9.36 -10.40 -5.80
N LYS A 461 9.70 -11.57 -5.25
CA LYS A 461 9.39 -12.90 -5.83
C LYS A 461 9.90 -13.12 -7.27
N GLY A 462 10.88 -12.33 -7.71
CA GLY A 462 11.49 -12.43 -9.03
C GLY A 462 13.01 -12.59 -8.96
N ARG A 463 13.67 -12.38 -10.11
CA ARG A 463 15.14 -12.48 -10.23
C ARG A 463 15.83 -11.15 -9.90
N ASP A 464 17.12 -11.22 -9.63
CA ASP A 464 17.99 -10.05 -9.51
C ASP A 464 18.55 -9.63 -10.88
N HIS A 465 18.72 -8.33 -11.07
CA HIS A 465 19.35 -7.69 -12.23
C HIS A 465 20.60 -6.94 -11.78
N PHE A 466 21.70 -7.16 -12.47
CA PHE A 466 22.99 -6.53 -12.17
C PHE A 466 23.27 -5.47 -13.23
N ILE A 467 23.48 -4.23 -12.81
CA ILE A 467 23.69 -3.08 -13.69
C ILE A 467 25.11 -2.55 -13.45
N PRO A 468 26.07 -2.86 -14.34
CA PRO A 468 27.42 -2.30 -14.27
C PRO A 468 27.38 -0.79 -14.49
N VAL A 469 28.12 -0.06 -13.68
CA VAL A 469 28.30 1.39 -13.78
C VAL A 469 29.79 1.69 -13.83
N SER A 470 30.22 2.50 -14.81
CA SER A 470 31.61 2.88 -14.97
C SER A 470 31.79 4.35 -15.35
N ALA A 471 32.95 4.91 -15.01
CA ALA A 471 33.40 6.24 -15.42
C ALA A 471 34.93 6.30 -15.40
N THR A 472 35.52 7.22 -16.17
CA THR A 472 36.97 7.50 -16.16
C THR A 472 37.22 8.88 -15.61
N TYR A 473 38.15 9.01 -14.65
CA TYR A 473 38.55 10.29 -14.07
C TYR A 473 40.05 10.53 -14.24
N THR A 474 40.39 11.70 -14.76
CA THR A 474 41.77 12.18 -14.97
C THR A 474 42.05 13.35 -14.03
N HIS A 475 43.10 13.26 -13.21
CA HIS A 475 43.51 14.40 -12.38
C HIS A 475 44.12 15.49 -13.25
N ARG A 476 43.55 16.70 -13.20
CA ARG A 476 44.00 17.85 -13.99
C ARG A 476 44.45 19.02 -13.13
N VAL A 477 43.52 19.78 -12.54
CA VAL A 477 43.86 20.98 -11.74
C VAL A 477 43.38 20.86 -10.28
N PHE A 478 42.12 20.47 -10.09
CA PHE A 478 41.53 20.34 -8.76
C PHE A 478 41.67 18.91 -8.23
N GLY A 479 41.79 18.75 -6.91
CA GLY A 479 41.86 17.42 -6.28
C GLY A 479 43.25 16.75 -6.27
N MET A 480 44.29 17.39 -6.81
CA MET A 480 45.64 16.82 -6.86
C MET A 480 46.61 17.41 -5.81
N SER A 481 47.76 16.78 -5.62
CA SER A 481 48.81 17.33 -4.75
C SER A 481 49.48 18.55 -5.38
N LEU A 482 49.98 19.45 -4.54
CA LEU A 482 50.72 20.63 -5.00
C LEU A 482 52.01 20.23 -5.75
N SER A 483 52.68 19.17 -5.31
CA SER A 483 53.86 18.61 -5.98
C SER A 483 53.57 18.13 -7.40
N ARG A 484 52.43 17.44 -7.62
CA ARG A 484 52.01 16.98 -8.96
C ARG A 484 51.64 18.16 -9.85
N MET A 485 50.98 19.18 -9.30
CA MET A 485 50.62 20.40 -10.03
C MET A 485 51.86 21.22 -10.46
N SER A 486 52.88 21.30 -9.61
CA SER A 486 54.14 22.02 -9.91
C SER A 486 55.08 21.22 -10.80
N GLY A 487 55.05 19.88 -10.71
CA GLY A 487 55.86 18.96 -11.51
C GLY A 487 55.28 18.61 -12.88
N ALA A 488 54.03 18.97 -13.19
CA ALA A 488 53.37 18.74 -14.48
C ALA A 488 53.89 19.65 -15.62
N LYS A 489 55.19 19.95 -15.64
CA LYS A 489 55.88 20.42 -16.84
C LYS A 489 56.18 19.19 -17.69
N GLU A 490 55.32 18.90 -18.68
CA GLU A 490 55.70 18.44 -20.05
C GLU A 490 54.62 17.64 -20.81
N ASP A 491 53.63 16.99 -20.18
CA ASP A 491 52.74 16.06 -20.94
C ASP A 491 51.29 16.50 -21.17
N LEU A 492 50.79 17.59 -20.58
CA LEU A 492 49.37 18.02 -20.69
C LEU A 492 49.16 19.47 -21.13
N LEU A 493 50.23 20.22 -21.41
CA LEU A 493 50.15 21.62 -21.80
C LEU A 493 51.02 21.82 -23.04
N ILE A 494 50.38 22.17 -24.16
CA ILE A 494 51.06 22.52 -25.42
C ILE A 494 52.19 23.49 -25.13
N SER A 495 53.41 23.11 -25.49
CA SER A 495 54.62 23.92 -25.35
C SER A 495 54.48 25.22 -26.13
N LEU A 496 54.58 26.34 -25.42
CA LEU A 496 55.10 27.57 -25.99
C LEU A 496 56.28 27.99 -25.11
N ASP A 497 57.47 27.74 -25.64
CA ASP A 497 58.74 28.23 -25.13
C ASP A 497 58.68 29.76 -24.96
N ASP A 498 59.42 30.28 -23.97
CA ASP A 498 59.52 31.68 -23.51
C ASP A 498 58.46 32.20 -22.52
N THR A 499 57.97 31.35 -21.60
CA THR A 499 57.24 31.85 -20.41
C THR A 499 58.20 32.12 -19.25
N PRO A 500 58.17 33.32 -18.62
CA PRO A 500 58.95 33.60 -17.41
C PRO A 500 58.69 32.55 -16.33
N SER A 501 59.69 32.22 -15.51
CA SER A 501 59.48 31.35 -14.35
C SER A 501 58.40 31.95 -13.44
N LEU A 502 57.20 31.38 -13.47
CA LEU A 502 56.09 31.82 -12.62
C LEU A 502 56.45 31.60 -11.14
N PRO A 503 56.01 32.50 -10.23
CA PRO A 503 56.31 32.40 -8.81
C PRO A 503 55.64 31.21 -8.12
N VAL A 504 54.56 30.68 -8.71
CA VAL A 504 53.78 29.51 -8.26
C VAL A 504 53.24 28.76 -9.47
N SER A 505 52.59 27.61 -9.27
CA SER A 505 51.96 26.87 -10.37
C SER A 505 50.91 27.71 -11.11
N ARG A 506 50.82 27.48 -12.43
CA ARG A 506 50.01 28.28 -13.36
C ARG A 506 48.55 28.51 -12.89
N PRO A 507 47.82 27.53 -12.34
CA PRO A 507 46.43 27.75 -11.93
C PRO A 507 46.25 28.80 -10.84
N PHE A 508 47.11 28.81 -9.81
CA PHE A 508 47.07 29.82 -8.76
C PHE A 508 47.44 31.20 -9.30
N TYR A 509 48.47 31.27 -10.14
CA TYR A 509 48.89 32.53 -10.76
C TYR A 509 47.78 33.11 -11.65
N ALA A 510 47.15 32.28 -12.48
CA ALA A 510 46.09 32.70 -13.40
C ALA A 510 44.88 33.27 -12.64
N LEU A 511 44.39 32.56 -11.61
CA LEU A 511 43.25 33.03 -10.81
C LEU A 511 43.55 34.36 -10.11
N VAL A 512 44.68 34.47 -9.41
CA VAL A 512 45.05 35.70 -8.69
C VAL A 512 45.28 36.87 -9.65
N SER A 513 45.93 36.62 -10.80
CA SER A 513 46.18 37.66 -11.81
C SER A 513 44.89 38.16 -12.46
N SER A 514 43.95 37.25 -12.76
CA SER A 514 42.63 37.64 -13.28
C SER A 514 41.82 38.42 -12.24
N ILE A 515 41.86 38.04 -10.96
CA ILE A 515 41.22 38.82 -9.88
C ILE A 515 41.83 40.24 -9.79
N ARG A 516 43.16 40.35 -9.83
CA ARG A 516 43.87 41.65 -9.82
C ARG A 516 43.45 42.53 -11.00
N LYS A 517 43.37 41.96 -12.21
CA LYS A 517 42.97 42.68 -13.43
C LYS A 517 41.54 43.19 -13.37
N MET A 518 40.62 42.42 -12.77
CA MET A 518 39.23 42.83 -12.57
C MET A 518 39.05 43.86 -11.44
N GLY A 519 40.10 44.12 -10.67
CA GLY A 519 40.12 45.08 -9.56
C GLY A 519 39.70 44.43 -8.25
N VAL A 520 40.67 44.18 -7.36
CA VAL A 520 40.47 43.52 -6.06
C VAL A 520 39.46 44.25 -5.17
N ASN A 521 39.38 45.57 -5.30
CA ASN A 521 38.42 46.44 -4.61
C ASN A 521 36.96 46.25 -5.09
N ASN A 522 36.74 45.62 -6.24
CA ASN A 522 35.40 45.34 -6.78
C ASN A 522 34.81 44.01 -6.25
N LEU A 523 35.55 43.26 -5.43
CA LEU A 523 35.10 41.99 -4.88
C LEU A 523 34.03 42.22 -3.80
N SER A 524 32.81 41.73 -4.04
CA SER A 524 31.71 41.72 -3.08
C SER A 524 31.49 40.29 -2.54
N PHE A 525 31.59 40.13 -1.22
CA PHE A 525 31.47 38.81 -0.57
C PHE A 525 30.03 38.34 -0.37
N GLY A 526 29.04 39.18 -0.71
CA GLY A 526 27.62 38.83 -0.70
C GLY A 526 27.09 38.36 -2.07
N ASP A 527 27.95 38.33 -3.09
CA ASP A 527 27.57 37.92 -4.44
C ASP A 527 27.38 36.40 -4.53
N PHE A 528 26.64 35.96 -5.54
CA PHE A 528 26.40 34.55 -5.83
C PHE A 528 27.16 34.11 -7.08
N ASN A 529 27.55 32.83 -7.12
CA ASN A 529 28.12 32.22 -8.32
C ASN A 529 26.98 31.76 -9.23
N GLU A 530 27.10 31.98 -10.56
CA GLU A 530 26.22 31.30 -11.51
C GLU A 530 26.55 29.79 -11.52
N GLU A 531 25.56 28.96 -11.87
CA GLU A 531 25.64 27.49 -11.77
C GLU A 531 26.81 26.89 -12.58
N ASP A 532 27.13 27.51 -13.73
CA ASP A 532 28.16 27.03 -14.67
C ASP A 532 29.52 27.73 -14.53
N ASP A 533 29.65 28.76 -13.68
CA ASP A 533 30.87 29.58 -13.61
C ASP A 533 32.10 28.76 -13.21
N PHE A 534 31.92 27.87 -12.23
CA PHE A 534 33.00 27.01 -11.77
C PHE A 534 33.46 26.05 -12.87
N ASP A 535 32.53 25.46 -13.64
CA ASP A 535 32.87 24.55 -14.74
C ASP A 535 33.68 25.28 -15.82
N ARG A 536 33.29 26.53 -16.15
CA ARG A 536 34.00 27.36 -17.13
C ARG A 536 35.41 27.74 -16.65
N ILE A 537 35.55 28.12 -15.38
CA ILE A 537 36.86 28.43 -14.78
C ILE A 537 37.73 27.17 -14.75
N ARG A 538 37.18 26.03 -14.31
CA ARG A 538 37.89 24.75 -14.29
C ARG A 538 38.38 24.39 -15.69
N GLU A 539 37.51 24.40 -16.70
CA GLU A 539 37.90 24.05 -18.07
C GLU A 539 38.98 25.00 -18.62
N CYS A 540 38.90 26.29 -18.32
CA CYS A 540 39.91 27.27 -18.71
C CYS A 540 41.27 26.97 -18.07
N LEU A 541 41.29 26.64 -16.77
CA LEU A 541 42.50 26.27 -16.04
C LEU A 541 43.11 24.96 -16.56
N GLU A 542 42.27 23.98 -16.92
CA GLU A 542 42.69 22.68 -17.41
C GLU A 542 43.21 22.74 -18.86
N LYS A 543 42.57 23.54 -19.73
CA LYS A 543 42.97 23.72 -21.14
C LYS A 543 44.08 24.75 -21.30
N GLY A 544 44.23 25.64 -20.33
CA GLY A 544 45.13 26.79 -20.41
C GLY A 544 44.71 27.82 -21.46
N PHE A 545 43.42 27.93 -21.78
CA PHE A 545 42.88 28.90 -22.75
C PHE A 545 41.46 29.35 -22.36
N PRO A 546 41.13 30.65 -22.43
CA PRO A 546 42.03 31.78 -22.68
C PRO A 546 43.15 31.87 -21.62
N SER A 547 44.23 32.56 -21.95
CA SER A 547 45.37 32.74 -21.01
C SER A 547 44.97 33.58 -19.79
N ASP A 548 43.98 34.47 -19.96
CA ASP A 548 43.36 35.24 -18.90
C ASP A 548 41.89 34.83 -18.71
N ILE A 549 41.58 34.35 -17.50
CA ILE A 549 40.25 33.86 -17.13
C ILE A 549 39.22 35.00 -17.09
N ALA A 550 39.67 36.24 -16.87
CA ALA A 550 38.81 37.42 -16.87
C ALA A 550 38.20 37.74 -18.26
N GLU A 551 38.76 37.17 -19.34
CA GLU A 551 38.23 37.34 -20.71
C GLU A 551 37.05 36.41 -21.00
N LEU A 552 36.72 35.49 -20.09
CA LEU A 552 35.55 34.65 -20.24
C LEU A 552 34.27 35.50 -20.21
N PRO A 553 33.32 35.29 -21.14
CA PRO A 553 32.09 36.11 -21.20
C PRO A 553 31.31 36.14 -19.89
N ARG A 554 30.86 37.31 -19.42
CA ARG A 554 30.06 37.43 -18.18
C ARG A 554 30.75 36.89 -16.91
N MET A 555 32.09 36.81 -16.89
CA MET A 555 32.81 36.33 -15.71
C MET A 555 32.64 37.28 -14.52
N ASN A 556 32.31 36.72 -13.35
CA ASN A 556 32.25 37.43 -12.08
C ASN A 556 33.57 37.29 -11.31
N ILE A 557 34.09 38.39 -10.76
CA ILE A 557 35.28 38.40 -9.90
C ILE A 557 35.10 37.52 -8.66
N PHE A 558 33.88 37.43 -8.12
CA PHE A 558 33.57 36.54 -6.99
C PHE A 558 33.70 35.06 -7.37
N SER A 559 33.32 34.67 -8.60
CA SER A 559 33.48 33.31 -9.11
C SER A 559 34.95 32.89 -9.21
N LEU A 560 35.83 33.82 -9.60
CA LEU A 560 37.28 33.61 -9.59
C LEU A 560 37.84 33.44 -8.18
N TYR A 561 37.40 34.28 -7.23
CA TYR A 561 37.78 34.17 -5.82
C TYR A 561 37.30 32.86 -5.18
N SER A 562 36.06 32.46 -5.45
CA SER A 562 35.46 31.19 -5.05
C SER A 562 36.23 30.00 -5.64
N ALA A 563 36.61 30.05 -6.92
CA ALA A 563 37.42 29.02 -7.56
C ALA A 563 38.83 28.91 -6.96
N LEU A 564 39.45 30.03 -6.57
CA LEU A 564 40.74 30.06 -5.88
C LEU A 564 40.66 29.38 -4.50
N LEU A 565 39.63 29.69 -3.70
CA LEU A 565 39.38 29.02 -2.43
C LEU A 565 39.14 27.51 -2.63
N ARG A 566 38.35 27.13 -3.65
CA ARG A 566 38.10 25.71 -3.99
C ARG A 566 39.37 24.99 -4.43
N LEU A 567 40.23 25.64 -5.21
CA LEU A 567 41.50 25.08 -5.65
C LEU A 567 42.38 24.76 -4.44
N MET A 568 42.51 25.72 -3.53
CA MET A 568 43.22 25.56 -2.26
C MET A 568 42.64 24.44 -1.39
N ASP A 569 41.32 24.40 -1.20
CA ASP A 569 40.65 23.38 -0.37
C ASP A 569 40.74 21.98 -0.96
N SER A 570 40.80 21.88 -2.29
CA SER A 570 40.85 20.61 -3.02
C SER A 570 42.24 19.98 -3.10
N LEU A 571 43.32 20.68 -2.71
CA LEU A 571 44.68 20.13 -2.73
C LEU A 571 44.72 18.79 -1.96
N LYS A 572 45.42 17.76 -2.44
CA LYS A 572 45.49 16.49 -1.69
C LYS A 572 46.20 16.67 -0.33
N ASP A 573 47.26 17.47 -0.33
CA ASP A 573 48.07 17.78 0.85
C ASP A 573 47.84 19.22 1.31
N PRO A 574 47.66 19.49 2.61
CA PRO A 574 47.47 20.86 3.11
C PRO A 574 48.66 21.75 2.82
N LEU A 575 48.39 23.04 2.65
CA LEU A 575 49.45 24.01 2.39
C LEU A 575 50.43 24.06 3.57
N ILE A 576 49.92 23.95 4.80
CA ILE A 576 50.74 23.73 6.00
C ILE A 576 51.07 22.24 6.14
N PRO A 577 52.34 21.83 5.97
CA PRO A 577 52.73 20.43 6.04
C PRO A 577 52.40 19.83 7.42
N ALA A 578 51.98 18.56 7.43
CA ALA A 578 51.57 17.86 8.67
C ALA A 578 52.60 17.97 9.80
N ALA A 579 53.89 17.88 9.46
CA ALA A 579 55.00 17.96 10.40
C ALA A 579 55.11 19.30 11.15
N HIS A 580 54.59 20.39 10.59
CA HIS A 580 54.72 21.73 11.16
C HIS A 580 53.40 22.30 11.68
N ARG A 581 52.30 21.56 11.64
CA ARG A 581 50.97 22.08 12.03
C ARG A 581 50.89 22.45 13.51
N SER A 582 51.44 21.63 14.40
CA SER A 582 51.42 21.93 15.84
C SER A 582 52.19 23.22 16.15
N ASP A 583 53.37 23.38 15.56
CA ASP A 583 54.19 24.57 15.72
C ASP A 583 53.54 25.80 15.07
N TRP A 584 52.86 25.63 13.94
CA TRP A 584 52.09 26.68 13.27
C TRP A 584 51.00 27.26 14.18
N LEU A 585 50.27 26.40 14.91
CA LEU A 585 49.25 26.84 15.86
C LEU A 585 49.87 27.43 17.13
N LEU A 586 50.99 26.87 17.60
CA LEU A 586 51.69 27.35 18.79
C LEU A 586 52.26 28.76 18.60
N PHE A 587 52.76 29.07 17.40
CA PHE A 587 53.35 30.36 17.07
C PHE A 587 52.34 31.33 16.45
N SER A 588 51.02 31.13 16.63
CA SER A 588 49.97 31.89 15.95
C SER A 588 50.11 33.41 16.06
N GLN A 589 50.73 33.93 17.13
CA GLN A 589 50.92 35.36 17.39
C GLN A 589 52.37 35.84 17.15
N ASP A 590 53.27 34.96 16.70
CA ASP A 590 54.68 35.27 16.46
C ASP A 590 55.02 35.13 14.97
N ALA A 591 54.87 36.24 14.24
CA ALA A 591 55.14 36.27 12.80
C ALA A 591 56.57 35.86 12.43
N SER A 592 57.57 36.14 13.28
CA SER A 592 58.97 35.81 13.00
C SER A 592 59.18 34.29 13.03
N ARG A 593 58.64 33.62 14.06
CA ARG A 593 58.67 32.15 14.15
C ARG A 593 57.84 31.48 13.07
N LEU A 594 56.68 32.03 12.71
CA LEU A 594 55.86 31.52 11.61
C LEU A 594 56.60 31.61 10.27
N TRP A 595 57.25 32.73 9.94
CA TRP A 595 58.07 32.85 8.73
C TRP A 595 59.30 31.93 8.77
N GLY A 596 59.91 31.73 9.94
CA GLY A 596 60.98 30.75 10.14
C GLY A 596 60.54 29.29 9.96
N LEU A 597 59.27 28.97 10.26
CA LEU A 597 58.67 27.68 9.91
C LEU A 597 58.42 27.56 8.41
N VAL A 598 57.89 28.60 7.76
CA VAL A 598 57.66 28.62 6.30
C VAL A 598 58.94 28.33 5.52
N ASP A 599 60.08 28.82 5.97
CA ASP A 599 61.37 28.57 5.32
C ASP A 599 61.80 27.09 5.33
N GLN A 600 61.21 26.27 6.22
CA GLN A 600 61.41 24.82 6.31
C GLN A 600 60.43 24.02 5.43
N PHE A 601 59.41 24.67 4.86
CA PHE A 601 58.42 23.98 4.03
C PHE A 601 59.04 23.50 2.70
N PRO A 602 58.44 22.47 2.08
CA PRO A 602 58.73 22.10 0.70
C PRO A 602 58.70 23.35 -0.22
N PRO A 603 59.55 23.43 -1.25
CA PRO A 603 59.67 24.62 -2.09
C PRO A 603 58.33 25.11 -2.64
N GLU A 604 57.48 24.21 -3.09
CA GLU A 604 56.17 24.51 -3.68
C GLU A 604 55.21 25.07 -2.63
N ASN A 605 55.16 24.47 -1.43
CA ASN A 605 54.35 24.95 -0.32
C ASN A 605 54.80 26.34 0.16
N ARG A 606 56.12 26.56 0.25
CA ARG A 606 56.72 27.85 0.63
C ARG A 606 56.40 28.95 -0.36
N GLN A 607 56.57 28.68 -1.65
CA GLN A 607 56.26 29.62 -2.72
C GLN A 607 54.76 29.96 -2.72
N LEU A 608 53.90 28.96 -2.59
CA LEU A 608 52.45 29.17 -2.59
C LEU A 608 51.98 29.95 -1.36
N ILE A 609 52.49 29.66 -0.16
CA ILE A 609 52.08 30.43 1.03
C ILE A 609 52.53 31.88 0.96
N GLN A 610 53.75 32.14 0.49
CA GLN A 610 54.22 33.51 0.25
C GLN A 610 53.32 34.25 -0.74
N PHE A 611 53.07 33.65 -1.91
CA PHE A 611 52.22 34.22 -2.95
C PHE A 611 50.79 34.52 -2.46
N ILE A 612 50.17 33.59 -1.73
CA ILE A 612 48.82 33.77 -1.19
C ILE A 612 48.81 34.85 -0.10
N THR A 613 49.80 34.88 0.81
CA THR A 613 49.86 35.94 1.83
C THR A 613 50.06 37.33 1.24
N ASP A 614 50.81 37.46 0.14
CA ASP A 614 50.97 38.73 -0.57
C ASP A 614 49.66 39.18 -1.22
N PHE A 615 48.94 38.26 -1.86
CA PHE A 615 47.60 38.52 -2.38
C PHE A 615 46.61 38.91 -1.28
N LEU A 616 46.61 38.21 -0.14
CA LEU A 616 45.73 38.53 0.99
C LEU A 616 46.06 39.90 1.59
N ARG A 617 47.34 40.27 1.69
CA ARG A 617 47.77 41.60 2.16
C ARG A 617 47.25 42.71 1.24
N GLU A 618 47.38 42.51 -0.08
CA GLU A 618 46.83 43.40 -1.09
C GLU A 618 45.29 43.50 -0.99
N LEU A 619 44.60 42.36 -0.87
CA LEU A 619 43.16 42.28 -0.71
C LEU A 619 42.66 43.05 0.51
N LEU A 620 43.29 42.87 1.68
CA LEU A 620 42.92 43.59 2.90
C LEU A 620 43.21 45.08 2.82
N HIS A 621 44.26 45.48 2.12
CA HIS A 621 44.63 46.89 1.93
C HIS A 621 43.62 47.61 1.03
N LEU A 622 43.23 46.98 -0.08
CA LEU A 622 42.35 47.56 -1.09
C LEU A 622 40.85 47.33 -0.82
N ASN A 623 40.51 46.32 -0.02
CA ASN A 623 39.13 45.95 0.32
C ASN A 623 39.01 45.56 1.82
N PRO A 624 38.81 46.53 2.73
CA PRO A 624 38.73 46.26 4.17
C PRO A 624 37.60 45.30 4.60
N SER A 625 36.56 45.14 3.77
CA SER A 625 35.48 44.18 4.03
C SER A 625 35.94 42.72 3.96
N ALA A 626 37.11 42.45 3.35
CA ALA A 626 37.70 41.12 3.24
C ALA A 626 38.26 40.57 4.56
N ARG A 627 38.32 41.38 5.63
CA ARG A 627 38.83 40.94 6.95
C ARG A 627 38.09 39.70 7.47
N ASP A 628 36.78 39.64 7.29
CA ASP A 628 35.96 38.52 7.75
C ASP A 628 36.21 37.22 6.97
N GLN A 629 36.93 37.30 5.83
CA GLN A 629 37.30 36.14 5.02
C GLN A 629 38.58 35.46 5.51
N LEU A 630 39.37 36.09 6.39
CA LEU A 630 40.61 35.49 6.91
C LEU A 630 40.35 34.15 7.60
N ARG A 631 39.19 34.01 8.26
CA ARG A 631 38.78 32.75 8.87
C ARG A 631 38.61 31.63 7.83
N VAL A 632 37.90 31.92 6.72
CA VAL A 632 37.68 30.97 5.62
C VAL A 632 39.02 30.53 5.01
N TRP A 633 39.92 31.48 4.78
CA TRP A 633 41.27 31.20 4.29
C TRP A 633 42.09 30.37 5.27
N ALA A 634 42.03 30.66 6.57
CA ALA A 634 42.73 29.91 7.59
C ALA A 634 42.26 28.44 7.65
N ASP A 635 40.95 28.22 7.55
CA ASP A 635 40.36 26.87 7.52
C ASP A 635 40.84 26.08 6.28
N VAL A 636 40.90 26.74 5.12
CA VAL A 636 41.35 26.15 3.85
C VAL A 636 42.87 25.92 3.77
N ILE A 637 43.69 26.78 4.39
CA ILE A 637 45.16 26.68 4.37
C ILE A 637 45.67 25.61 5.34
N VAL A 638 45.09 25.55 6.55
CA VAL A 638 45.57 24.68 7.64
C VAL A 638 44.94 23.28 7.58
N ARG A 639 43.66 23.18 7.19
CA ARG A 639 42.84 21.95 7.07
C ARG A 639 43.06 20.94 8.20
N GLU A 640 42.39 21.17 9.32
CA GLU A 640 42.45 20.30 10.48
C GLU A 640 41.26 19.34 10.54
N THR A 641 41.53 18.05 10.77
CA THR A 641 40.51 16.98 10.72
C THR A 641 39.82 16.74 12.07
N SER A 642 40.17 17.46 13.14
CA SER A 642 39.58 17.27 14.47
C SER A 642 38.52 18.34 14.75
N THR A 643 37.31 17.91 15.15
CA THR A 643 36.15 18.78 15.42
C THR A 643 36.26 19.59 16.71
N ASN A 644 37.36 19.44 17.47
CA ASN A 644 37.51 19.99 18.83
C ASN A 644 38.65 21.02 18.97
N ALA A 645 39.37 21.36 17.91
CA ALA A 645 40.39 22.40 17.96
C ALA A 645 39.76 23.80 17.81
N PRO A 646 40.13 24.79 18.64
CA PRO A 646 39.59 26.14 18.55
C PRO A 646 39.96 26.78 17.19
N SER A 647 39.02 27.46 16.54
CA SER A 647 39.26 28.14 15.25
C SER A 647 40.16 29.38 15.36
N LEU A 648 40.30 29.92 16.58
CA LEU A 648 40.98 31.19 16.87
C LEU A 648 42.49 31.18 16.52
N PRO A 649 43.28 30.16 16.91
CA PRO A 649 44.73 30.15 16.64
C PRO A 649 45.07 30.03 15.15
N ARG A 650 44.18 29.43 14.33
CA ARG A 650 44.37 29.30 12.88
C ARG A 650 44.27 30.66 12.18
N GLU A 651 43.23 31.41 12.54
CA GLU A 651 43.01 32.75 12.01
C GLU A 651 44.10 33.71 12.49
N GLU A 652 44.50 33.63 13.76
CA GLU A 652 45.60 34.42 14.33
C GLU A 652 46.93 34.15 13.59
N ALA A 653 47.28 32.89 13.34
CA ALA A 653 48.50 32.54 12.61
C ALA A 653 48.53 33.15 11.20
N LEU A 654 47.42 33.03 10.46
CA LEU A 654 47.31 33.62 9.13
C LEU A 654 47.35 35.16 9.20
N ARG A 655 46.66 35.76 10.17
CA ARG A 655 46.67 37.21 10.39
C ARG A 655 48.08 37.73 10.64
N SER A 656 48.85 37.07 11.51
CA SER A 656 50.23 37.46 11.85
C SER A 656 51.15 37.51 10.64
N ILE A 657 51.12 36.53 9.74
CA ILE A 657 51.98 36.51 8.53
C ILE A 657 51.46 37.43 7.41
N VAL A 658 50.16 37.74 7.41
CA VAL A 658 49.59 38.73 6.47
C VAL A 658 49.92 40.16 6.91
N GLU A 659 49.85 40.46 8.21
CA GLU A 659 50.17 41.78 8.76
C GLU A 659 51.68 42.10 8.68
N TYR A 660 52.54 41.11 8.96
CA TYR A 660 53.99 41.29 8.90
C TYR A 660 54.60 40.51 7.74
N SER A 661 55.09 41.21 6.71
CA SER A 661 55.80 40.56 5.61
C SER A 661 57.06 39.85 6.09
N ARG A 662 57.51 38.83 5.34
CA ARG A 662 58.73 38.06 5.66
C ARG A 662 59.93 38.95 5.94
N ASP A 663 60.17 39.96 5.09
CA ASP A 663 61.30 40.88 5.25
C ASP A 663 61.14 41.79 6.47
N THR A 664 59.91 42.19 6.82
CA THR A 664 59.64 43.00 8.02
C THR A 664 59.80 42.18 9.30
N ALA A 665 59.28 40.95 9.32
CA ALA A 665 59.28 40.06 10.47
C ALA A 665 60.67 39.48 10.81
N LEU A 666 61.54 39.34 9.81
CA LEU A 666 62.89 38.79 9.99
C LEU A 666 63.96 39.88 10.24
N PHE A 667 63.73 41.14 9.86
CA PHE A 667 64.73 42.23 10.01
C PHE A 667 64.38 43.33 11.03
N HIS A 668 63.14 43.39 11.56
CA HIS A 668 62.75 44.41 12.54
C HIS A 668 62.09 43.83 13.80
N LEU A 669 62.92 43.42 14.77
CA LEU A 669 62.64 43.64 16.19
C LEU A 669 63.90 44.23 16.87
N PRO A 670 63.74 45.12 17.87
CA PRO A 670 64.86 45.79 18.52
C PRO A 670 65.74 44.78 19.24
N ARG A 671 67.05 44.97 19.14
CA ARG A 671 68.01 44.43 20.12
C ARG A 671 67.56 44.89 21.50
N ILE A 672 67.00 43.99 22.30
CA ILE A 672 66.92 44.19 23.74
C ILE A 672 68.38 44.09 24.24
N MET A 673 68.98 45.23 24.55
CA MET A 673 70.18 45.31 25.39
C MET A 673 69.82 44.91 26.84
N PRO A 674 70.78 44.34 27.60
CA PRO A 674 70.53 43.37 28.66
C PRO A 674 69.71 43.85 29.84
#